data_AF-A0A960X1S5-F1
#
_entry.id   AF-A0A960X1S5-F1
#
_cell.length_a   1.000
_cell.length_b   1.000
_cell.length_c   1.000
_cell.angle_alpha   90.00
_cell.angle_beta   90.00
_cell.angle_gamma   90.00
#
_symmetry.space_group_name_H-M   'P 1'
#
loop_
_entity.id
_entity.type
_entity.pdbx_description
1 polymer ?
#
loop_
_entity_poly.entity_id
_entity_poly.type
_entity_poly.pdbx_seq_one_letter_code
_entity_poly.pdbx_strand_id
1 'polypeptide(L)'
;MRSVPFLFVLLTTAVTAFSQNLVPDMQALRVGGLQSDYPAMAVDAGGVPHVAFVQWDSAQDSLHLAKLNGGVLTDVLTIGQPGIIHQPALATDGGGVMHVVWSQVNDKDLMELKSAVVKDGKLEGGVTTLASSSNGGNAFAKATTDAAGNVWVVWQAMRGGLADIFCRVYEVKKQAWSAEVQVTKDAGGDWEPCVAFDGKDGAWICYDSSRGNEFNIYATHINAALAVGETKTLIATSRYEGRVSAVTAQDGKGIWLACERGNEQWGLDMRAHGGFQGLNGRKDLVVAYWDLESGKVEEQPGPDALFSELPGPKAPAAAAPRGNNPKAKAKAAERAKAQAAALKAKGKPAPNQIGALNLPHLMLDAKGRPWMTVRYFKNYCWRVALLRYDLATKQWTKPIALPDSVYTQDRQTTHALGADGNLWIAWPSDLRTSKLQLTTGIQLAKVATELDLPLVTAPVVAAREPLPAYINATTPERARDDLHTMTHDGVTYKLYWGDYHRHTDISNCVTANDGCVLEQFRYAWDMGKLDTLGTSDHTDIAKIYHPYEWWLNQKMVDIFYAPGFFTSMYAYEREQKWPFGHRNVVFAQRGGPIVYIQRKNYLASPWQKIFPVKEEGDPELHPTELWDVLTRYGKPVTAISHTGATGMGTDWDQIPPIDHRVENVIEIYQGARVSYEGLNAPQPTVGMREGQPYNHASTVVGTPVVGQPIRSFTEKNNGLYQHALEIGHKLGV
;
A
#
# COMPACT_ATOMS: atom_id res chain seq x y z
N MET A 1 -9.79 -42.00 37.80
CA MET A 1 -9.41 -41.40 36.50
C MET A 1 -9.27 -39.89 36.71
N ARG A 2 -8.06 -39.35 36.55
CA ARG A 2 -7.73 -37.95 36.81
C ARG A 2 -8.31 -37.07 35.69
N SER A 3 -9.09 -36.07 36.05
CA SER A 3 -9.55 -34.98 35.18
C SER A 3 -8.45 -33.93 35.06
N VAL A 4 -8.03 -33.65 33.82
CA VAL A 4 -7.14 -32.53 33.48
C VAL A 4 -8.02 -31.29 33.25
N PRO A 5 -7.80 -30.16 33.94
CA PRO A 5 -8.53 -28.94 33.64
C PRO A 5 -7.87 -28.14 32.51
N PHE A 6 -8.75 -27.55 31.71
CA PHE A 6 -8.56 -26.67 30.56
C PHE A 6 -7.40 -25.67 30.65
N LEU A 7 -6.42 -25.85 29.76
CA LEU A 7 -5.33 -24.92 29.44
C LEU A 7 -5.72 -24.11 28.19
N PHE A 8 -6.66 -23.17 28.28
CA PHE A 8 -7.01 -22.29 27.14
C PHE A 8 -7.30 -20.82 27.49
N VAL A 9 -7.38 -20.47 28.79
CA VAL A 9 -7.66 -19.09 29.24
C VAL A 9 -6.40 -18.35 29.72
N LEU A 10 -5.30 -19.06 30.01
CA LEU A 10 -4.04 -18.42 30.45
C LEU A 10 -3.17 -17.86 29.31
N LEU A 11 -3.30 -18.34 28.07
CA LEU A 11 -2.41 -17.92 26.97
C LEU A 11 -2.71 -16.48 26.50
N THR A 12 -3.97 -16.07 26.47
CA THR A 12 -4.36 -14.75 25.94
C THR A 12 -4.01 -13.61 26.90
N THR A 13 -4.11 -13.82 28.22
CA THR A 13 -3.73 -12.82 29.22
C THR A 13 -2.21 -12.68 29.37
N ALA A 14 -1.47 -13.78 29.22
CA ALA A 14 0.00 -13.75 29.24
C ALA A 14 0.58 -12.99 28.03
N VAL A 15 0.08 -13.24 26.81
CA VAL A 15 0.57 -12.56 25.59
C VAL A 15 0.28 -11.05 25.62
N THR A 16 -0.84 -10.62 26.20
CA THR A 16 -1.12 -9.17 26.39
C THR A 16 -0.20 -8.51 27.41
N ALA A 17 0.17 -9.21 28.50
CA ALA A 17 1.07 -8.68 29.52
C ALA A 17 2.50 -8.48 28.98
N PHE A 18 3.02 -9.38 28.14
CA PHE A 18 4.35 -9.23 27.54
C PHE A 18 4.45 -8.05 26.56
N SER A 19 3.40 -7.77 25.79
CA SER A 19 3.40 -6.60 24.88
C SER A 19 3.43 -5.27 25.63
N GLN A 20 2.71 -5.17 26.75
CA GLN A 20 2.70 -3.98 27.60
C GLN A 20 4.03 -3.77 28.34
N ASN A 21 4.77 -4.84 28.60
CA ASN A 21 6.10 -4.75 29.22
C ASN A 21 7.19 -4.32 28.23
N LEU A 22 7.06 -4.62 26.94
CA LEU A 22 8.04 -4.22 25.92
C LEU A 22 7.90 -2.75 25.51
N VAL A 23 6.67 -2.25 25.46
CA VAL A 23 6.36 -0.85 25.16
C VAL A 23 5.52 -0.24 26.29
N PRO A 24 6.13 -0.06 27.49
CA PRO A 24 5.43 0.53 28.63
C PRO A 24 5.05 1.98 28.34
N ASP A 25 4.00 2.46 29.00
CA ASP A 25 3.57 3.87 28.96
C ASP A 25 3.33 4.43 27.55
N MET A 26 2.79 3.59 26.65
CA MET A 26 2.41 3.98 25.29
C MET A 26 1.46 5.19 25.31
N GLN A 27 1.78 6.18 24.46
CA GLN A 27 0.99 7.38 24.27
C GLN A 27 0.24 7.35 22.94
N ALA A 28 -0.92 8.00 22.91
CA ALA A 28 -1.75 8.10 21.73
C ALA A 28 -2.20 9.55 21.53
N LEU A 29 -1.99 10.10 20.34
CA LEU A 29 -2.58 11.34 19.88
C LEU A 29 -3.71 11.03 18.90
N ARG A 30 -4.95 11.32 19.30
CA ARG A 30 -6.15 11.08 18.49
C ARG A 30 -7.17 12.15 18.75
N VAL A 31 -7.60 12.84 17.69
CA VAL A 31 -8.59 13.93 17.78
C VAL A 31 -9.87 13.49 17.07
N GLY A 32 -11.01 13.63 17.75
CA GLY A 32 -12.31 13.25 17.18
C GLY A 32 -12.63 14.05 15.92
N GLY A 33 -13.13 13.36 14.87
CA GLY A 33 -13.46 13.98 13.59
C GLY A 33 -12.27 14.25 12.65
N LEU A 34 -11.03 14.10 13.12
CA LEU A 34 -9.81 14.33 12.34
C LEU A 34 -9.05 13.01 12.14
N GLN A 35 -8.32 12.87 11.04
CA GLN A 35 -7.54 11.68 10.75
C GLN A 35 -6.04 12.03 10.79
N SER A 36 -5.31 11.54 11.78
CA SER A 36 -3.85 11.81 11.93
C SER A 36 -3.04 10.60 11.47
N ASP A 37 -2.12 10.79 10.52
CA ASP A 37 -1.45 9.71 9.78
C ASP A 37 -0.04 10.12 9.30
N TYR A 38 0.68 9.19 8.68
CA TYR A 38 2.05 9.38 8.16
C TYR A 38 3.04 9.95 9.20
N PRO A 39 3.25 9.30 10.37
CA PRO A 39 4.17 9.81 11.36
C PRO A 39 5.63 9.74 10.88
N ALA A 40 6.39 10.80 11.14
CA ALA A 40 7.84 10.84 11.05
C ALA A 40 8.41 11.41 12.34
N MET A 41 9.45 10.78 12.90
CA MET A 41 9.94 11.11 14.24
C MET A 41 11.41 11.48 14.23
N ALA A 42 11.76 12.42 15.11
CA ALA A 42 13.12 12.67 15.57
C ALA A 42 13.08 13.04 17.06
N VAL A 43 14.25 13.22 17.67
CA VAL A 43 14.38 13.73 19.04
C VAL A 43 14.97 15.13 19.02
N ASP A 44 14.58 15.99 19.96
CA ASP A 44 15.27 17.27 20.16
C ASP A 44 16.63 17.08 20.84
N ALA A 45 17.38 18.16 21.05
CA ALA A 45 18.68 18.13 21.73
C ALA A 45 18.62 17.56 23.16
N GLY A 46 17.45 17.58 23.81
CA GLY A 46 17.21 16.98 25.12
C GLY A 46 16.86 15.48 25.05
N GLY A 47 16.80 14.89 23.87
CA GLY A 47 16.36 13.51 23.66
C GLY A 47 14.84 13.34 23.67
N VAL A 48 14.07 14.43 23.63
CA VAL A 48 12.60 14.37 23.71
C VAL A 48 12.00 14.04 22.34
N PRO A 49 11.15 13.01 22.22
CA PRO A 49 10.50 12.66 20.96
C PRO A 49 9.59 13.77 20.44
N HIS A 50 9.72 14.03 19.14
CA HIS A 50 8.84 14.86 18.34
C HIS A 50 8.35 14.08 17.13
N VAL A 51 7.06 14.18 16.82
CA VAL A 51 6.44 13.44 15.72
C VAL A 51 5.76 14.42 14.78
N ALA A 52 6.25 14.54 13.55
CA ALA A 52 5.55 15.20 12.47
C ALA A 52 4.49 14.25 11.90
N PHE A 53 3.29 14.76 11.60
CA PHE A 53 2.20 13.95 11.05
C PHE A 53 1.26 14.80 10.18
N VAL A 54 0.54 14.14 9.28
CA VAL A 54 -0.50 14.76 8.45
C VAL A 54 -1.84 14.57 9.13
N GLN A 55 -2.65 15.63 9.18
CA GLN A 55 -4.00 15.60 9.70
C GLN A 55 -5.03 16.02 8.65
N TRP A 56 -6.02 15.17 8.39
CA TRP A 56 -7.12 15.47 7.47
C TRP A 56 -8.40 15.86 8.23
N ASP A 57 -9.02 16.96 7.79
CA ASP A 57 -10.16 17.61 8.46
C ASP A 57 -11.51 17.41 7.77
N SER A 58 -11.60 16.43 6.87
CA SER A 58 -12.69 16.15 5.91
C SER A 58 -12.63 16.87 4.57
N ALA A 59 -11.78 17.89 4.42
CA ALA A 59 -11.65 18.65 3.18
C ALA A 59 -10.20 18.78 2.70
N GLN A 60 -9.24 18.91 3.62
CA GLN A 60 -7.84 19.19 3.33
C GLN A 60 -6.92 18.54 4.37
N ASP A 61 -5.66 18.36 4.00
CA ASP A 61 -4.59 17.98 4.91
C ASP A 61 -3.95 19.23 5.52
N SER A 62 -3.44 19.07 6.74
CA SER A 62 -2.57 20.02 7.43
C SER A 62 -1.38 19.27 8.03
N LEU A 63 -0.21 19.92 8.07
CA LEU A 63 1.01 19.33 8.64
C LEU A 63 1.18 19.80 10.07
N HIS A 64 1.43 18.87 10.99
CA HIS A 64 1.56 19.15 12.42
C HIS A 64 2.82 18.53 12.99
N LEU A 65 3.27 19.07 14.12
CA LEU A 65 4.36 18.56 14.93
C LEU A 65 3.86 18.39 16.36
N ALA A 66 3.89 17.15 16.85
CA ALA A 66 3.63 16.84 18.25
C ALA A 66 4.93 16.64 19.02
N LYS A 67 4.91 16.93 20.32
CA LYS A 67 6.02 16.75 21.27
C LYS A 67 5.57 15.91 22.45
N LEU A 68 6.43 15.00 22.92
CA LEU A 68 6.21 14.31 24.20
C LEU A 68 6.53 15.24 25.37
N ASN A 69 5.50 15.71 26.08
CA ASN A 69 5.63 16.62 27.22
C ASN A 69 5.02 16.00 28.47
N GLY A 70 5.83 15.83 29.53
CA GLY A 70 5.34 15.27 30.80
C GLY A 70 4.72 13.88 30.66
N GLY A 71 5.22 13.08 29.71
CA GLY A 71 4.68 11.76 29.39
C GLY A 71 3.45 11.76 28.49
N VAL A 72 3.02 12.90 27.94
CA VAL A 72 1.85 12.99 27.03
C VAL A 72 2.28 13.53 25.66
N LEU A 73 1.89 12.84 24.59
CA LEU A 73 2.11 13.32 23.23
C LEU A 73 1.10 14.43 22.89
N THR A 74 1.60 15.65 22.73
CA THR A 74 0.75 16.85 22.53
C THR A 74 1.06 17.49 21.18
N ASP A 75 0.04 17.84 20.41
CA ASP A 75 0.20 18.67 19.21
C ASP A 75 0.64 20.08 19.60
N VAL A 76 1.78 20.54 19.09
CA VAL A 76 2.40 21.81 19.53
C VAL A 76 2.53 22.83 18.41
N LEU A 77 2.45 22.43 17.14
CA LEU A 77 2.70 23.33 16.02
C LEU A 77 2.08 22.82 14.72
N THR A 78 1.30 23.66 14.05
CA THR A 78 0.90 23.49 12.65
C THR A 78 1.91 24.19 11.74
N ILE A 79 2.34 23.53 10.66
CA ILE A 79 3.41 23.98 9.77
C ILE A 79 2.86 24.21 8.36
N GLY A 80 3.16 25.38 7.80
CA GLY A 80 2.78 25.71 6.42
C GLY A 80 1.28 25.95 6.24
N GLN A 81 0.84 25.86 4.98
CA GLN A 81 -0.57 26.00 4.59
C GLN A 81 -1.20 24.63 4.37
N PRO A 82 -2.50 24.47 4.68
CA PRO A 82 -3.21 23.23 4.38
C PRO A 82 -3.32 23.00 2.86
N GLY A 83 -3.59 21.76 2.46
CA GLY A 83 -3.71 21.37 1.06
C GLY A 83 -3.75 19.86 0.89
N ILE A 84 -3.11 19.35 -0.15
CA ILE A 84 -2.90 17.91 -0.32
C ILE A 84 -1.44 17.63 0.06
N ILE A 85 -1.24 16.98 1.20
CA ILE A 85 0.08 16.78 1.81
C ILE A 85 0.37 15.29 1.88
N HIS A 86 1.53 14.89 1.38
CA HIS A 86 2.02 13.51 1.47
C HIS A 86 3.28 13.42 2.34
N GLN A 87 3.31 12.32 3.09
CA GLN A 87 4.23 11.89 4.14
C GLN A 87 5.40 12.85 4.46
N PRO A 88 5.48 13.36 5.70
CA PRO A 88 6.63 14.11 6.15
C PRO A 88 7.85 13.21 6.38
N ALA A 89 9.02 13.84 6.40
CA ALA A 89 10.27 13.36 6.96
C ALA A 89 10.76 14.37 8.01
N LEU A 90 11.50 13.88 9.01
CA LEU A 90 11.91 14.67 10.16
C LEU A 90 13.32 14.26 10.59
N ALA A 91 14.20 15.24 10.75
CA ALA A 91 15.54 15.06 11.30
C ALA A 91 15.92 16.25 12.18
N THR A 92 16.80 16.02 13.16
CA THR A 92 17.32 17.08 14.04
C THR A 92 18.80 17.25 13.75
N ASP A 93 19.23 18.47 13.46
CA ASP A 93 20.62 18.78 13.15
C ASP A 93 21.49 18.84 14.42
N GLY A 94 22.82 18.94 14.24
CA GLY A 94 23.77 18.99 15.36
C GLY A 94 23.64 20.22 16.27
N GLY A 95 22.89 21.24 15.85
CA GLY A 95 22.54 22.40 16.67
C GLY A 95 21.24 22.23 17.48
N GLY A 96 20.57 21.09 17.38
CA GLY A 96 19.28 20.83 18.01
C GLY A 96 18.09 21.42 17.27
N VAL A 97 18.28 21.86 16.02
CA VAL A 97 17.24 22.45 15.18
C VAL A 97 16.60 21.34 14.33
N MET A 98 15.27 21.34 14.27
CA MET A 98 14.52 20.31 13.55
C MET A 98 14.20 20.75 12.13
N HIS A 99 14.43 19.85 11.18
CA HIS A 99 14.12 20.03 9.76
C HIS A 99 12.94 19.14 9.40
N VAL A 100 11.80 19.77 9.08
CA VAL A 100 10.58 19.08 8.65
C VAL A 100 10.51 19.20 7.12
N VAL A 101 10.37 18.08 6.43
CA VAL A 101 10.30 18.01 4.97
C VAL A 101 9.02 17.28 4.57
N TRP A 102 8.29 17.74 3.56
CA TRP A 102 7.06 17.06 3.10
C TRP A 102 6.78 17.34 1.64
N SER A 103 5.91 16.54 1.03
CA SER A 103 5.41 16.79 -0.31
C SER A 103 4.06 17.47 -0.26
N GLN A 104 3.84 18.48 -1.11
CA GLN A 104 2.58 19.18 -1.21
C GLN A 104 2.27 19.57 -2.65
N VAL A 105 1.01 19.39 -3.05
CA VAL A 105 0.52 19.76 -4.38
C VAL A 105 0.59 21.28 -4.57
N ASN A 106 1.10 21.73 -5.73
CA ASN A 106 1.12 23.14 -6.13
C ASN A 106 -0.10 23.52 -6.99
N ASP A 107 -0.09 24.73 -7.56
CA ASP A 107 -1.16 25.28 -8.41
C ASP A 107 -1.32 24.59 -9.78
N LYS A 108 -0.42 23.65 -10.11
CA LYS A 108 -0.42 22.85 -11.35
C LYS A 108 -0.68 21.37 -11.09
N ASP A 109 -1.21 21.03 -9.92
CA ASP A 109 -1.48 19.67 -9.49
C ASP A 109 -0.22 18.77 -9.41
N LEU A 110 0.97 19.36 -9.20
CA LEU A 110 2.24 18.63 -9.07
C LEU A 110 2.78 18.66 -7.64
N MET A 111 3.33 17.54 -7.17
CA MET A 111 3.96 17.46 -5.85
C MET A 111 5.30 18.19 -5.82
N GLU A 112 5.39 19.24 -5.01
CA GLU A 112 6.63 19.92 -4.66
C GLU A 112 7.15 19.41 -3.32
N LEU A 113 8.47 19.30 -3.20
CA LEU A 113 9.12 19.02 -1.92
C LEU A 113 9.32 20.34 -1.17
N LYS A 114 8.75 20.43 0.03
CA LYS A 114 8.79 21.59 0.91
C LYS A 114 9.64 21.29 2.14
N SER A 115 10.16 22.34 2.78
CA SER A 115 10.89 22.25 4.03
C SER A 115 10.59 23.43 4.94
N ALA A 116 10.63 23.16 6.25
CA ALA A 116 10.51 24.13 7.33
C ALA A 116 11.51 23.79 8.43
N VAL A 117 11.94 24.83 9.14
CA VAL A 117 12.87 24.73 10.26
C VAL A 117 12.11 25.04 11.55
N VAL A 118 12.27 24.18 12.56
CA VAL A 118 11.66 24.36 13.88
C VAL A 118 12.77 24.43 14.93
N LYS A 119 12.80 25.53 15.67
CA LYS A 119 13.75 25.80 16.76
C LYS A 119 13.00 26.29 17.98
N ASP A 120 13.36 25.75 19.14
CA ASP A 120 12.71 26.09 20.43
C ASP A 120 11.18 25.96 20.38
N GLY A 121 10.69 24.96 19.64
CA GLY A 121 9.25 24.68 19.46
C GLY A 121 8.51 25.67 18.56
N LYS A 122 9.21 26.53 17.82
CA LYS A 122 8.62 27.52 16.92
C LYS A 122 9.19 27.38 15.51
N LEU A 123 8.36 27.72 14.52
CA LEU A 123 8.81 27.86 13.15
C LEU A 123 9.83 29.00 13.07
N GLU A 124 11.00 28.72 12.51
CA GLU A 124 12.04 29.72 12.23
C GLU A 124 12.03 30.05 10.73
N GLY A 125 11.85 31.34 10.41
CA GLY A 125 11.68 31.78 9.03
C GLY A 125 10.33 31.35 8.45
N GLY A 126 10.36 30.76 7.24
CA GLY A 126 9.16 30.33 6.52
C GLY A 126 9.39 29.03 5.76
N VAL A 127 8.34 28.57 5.07
CA VAL A 127 8.40 27.37 4.25
C VAL A 127 9.21 27.63 2.97
N THR A 128 10.14 26.72 2.66
CA THR A 128 10.97 26.77 1.44
C THR A 128 10.63 25.60 0.52
N THR A 129 10.64 25.81 -0.80
CA THR A 129 10.56 24.72 -1.78
C THR A 129 11.96 24.14 -2.02
N LEU A 130 12.18 22.87 -1.63
CA LEU A 130 13.43 22.15 -1.86
C LEU A 130 13.55 21.60 -3.29
N ALA A 131 12.45 21.15 -3.86
CA ALA A 131 12.41 20.58 -5.20
C ALA A 131 11.05 20.81 -5.87
N SER A 132 11.08 21.08 -7.18
CA SER A 132 9.90 21.24 -8.03
C SER A 132 10.24 20.75 -9.44
N SER A 133 9.21 20.43 -10.24
CA SER A 133 9.37 20.13 -11.66
C SER A 133 8.14 20.60 -12.43
N SER A 134 8.26 20.75 -13.75
CA SER A 134 7.16 21.13 -14.64
C SER A 134 6.34 19.94 -15.16
N ASN A 135 6.82 18.71 -14.96
CA ASN A 135 6.26 17.51 -15.60
C ASN A 135 6.18 16.29 -14.66
N GLY A 136 6.16 16.51 -13.35
CA GLY A 136 5.99 15.44 -12.37
C GLY A 136 6.33 15.84 -10.94
N GLY A 137 6.09 14.91 -10.00
CA GLY A 137 6.17 15.14 -8.57
C GLY A 137 7.51 14.79 -7.91
N ASN A 138 7.68 15.25 -6.66
CA ASN A 138 8.74 14.84 -5.74
C ASN A 138 8.09 14.31 -4.45
N ALA A 139 8.36 13.05 -4.09
CA ALA A 139 7.70 12.39 -2.96
C ALA A 139 8.58 11.33 -2.27
N PHE A 140 8.00 10.69 -1.24
CA PHE A 140 8.64 9.63 -0.45
C PHE A 140 9.98 10.06 0.16
N ALA A 141 10.05 11.30 0.64
CA ALA A 141 11.27 11.80 1.25
C ALA A 141 11.62 11.06 2.54
N LYS A 142 12.92 10.88 2.78
CA LYS A 142 13.50 10.43 4.04
C LYS A 142 14.56 11.44 4.47
N ALA A 143 14.66 11.67 5.77
CA ALA A 143 15.63 12.57 6.37
C ALA A 143 16.37 11.87 7.50
N THR A 144 17.67 12.16 7.61
CA THR A 144 18.52 11.68 8.71
C THR A 144 19.67 12.67 8.93
N THR A 145 20.41 12.51 10.01
CA THR A 145 21.50 13.41 10.40
C THR A 145 22.83 12.65 10.40
N ASP A 146 23.85 13.23 9.77
CA ASP A 146 25.20 12.65 9.77
C ASP A 146 25.96 12.91 11.09
N ALA A 147 27.13 12.29 11.24
CA ALA A 147 27.97 12.45 12.44
C ALA A 147 28.51 13.90 12.63
N ALA A 148 28.53 14.71 11.57
CA ALA A 148 28.91 16.11 11.62
C ALA A 148 27.72 17.03 12.00
N GLY A 149 26.51 16.47 12.12
CA GLY A 149 25.29 17.17 12.46
C GLY A 149 24.53 17.74 11.26
N ASN A 150 24.92 17.45 10.01
CA ASN A 150 24.21 17.92 8.83
C ASN A 150 22.99 17.05 8.55
N VAL A 151 21.92 17.65 8.03
CA VAL A 151 20.69 16.93 7.68
C VAL A 151 20.71 16.52 6.22
N TRP A 152 20.62 15.22 5.98
CA TRP A 152 20.50 14.62 4.65
C TRP A 152 19.03 14.38 4.34
N VAL A 153 18.61 14.77 3.14
CA VAL A 153 17.26 14.50 2.62
C VAL A 153 17.41 13.80 1.29
N VAL A 154 16.82 12.60 1.19
CA VAL A 154 16.69 11.88 -0.07
C VAL A 154 15.22 11.74 -0.43
N TRP A 155 14.90 11.77 -1.71
CA TRP A 155 13.52 11.61 -2.18
C TRP A 155 13.46 10.96 -3.56
N GLN A 156 12.28 10.46 -3.89
CA GLN A 156 11.93 9.92 -5.19
C GLN A 156 11.32 11.03 -6.04
N ALA A 157 11.77 11.17 -7.29
CA ALA A 157 11.30 12.19 -8.22
C ALA A 157 10.79 11.57 -9.52
N MET A 158 9.54 11.88 -9.88
CA MET A 158 8.82 11.31 -11.03
C MET A 158 8.71 12.33 -12.16
N ARG A 159 9.84 12.98 -12.51
CA ARG A 159 9.88 14.23 -13.30
C ARG A 159 9.79 13.98 -14.82
N GLY A 160 8.68 13.40 -15.26
CA GLY A 160 8.40 13.11 -16.68
C GLY A 160 9.13 11.89 -17.25
N GLY A 161 9.49 10.96 -16.38
CA GLY A 161 10.14 9.70 -16.70
C GLY A 161 9.93 8.69 -15.57
N LEU A 162 10.62 7.54 -15.66
CA LEU A 162 10.72 6.62 -14.54
C LEU A 162 11.36 7.35 -13.35
N ALA A 163 11.05 6.88 -12.14
CA ALA A 163 11.46 7.55 -10.93
C ALA A 163 12.99 7.51 -10.76
N ASP A 164 13.60 8.66 -10.49
CA ASP A 164 15.01 8.78 -10.09
C ASP A 164 15.08 9.23 -8.62
N ILE A 165 16.23 9.00 -7.98
CA ILE A 165 16.50 9.42 -6.60
C ILE A 165 17.36 10.67 -6.59
N PHE A 166 17.01 11.59 -5.72
CA PHE A 166 17.71 12.84 -5.52
C PHE A 166 18.07 13.05 -4.05
N CYS A 167 19.08 13.90 -3.82
CA CYS A 167 19.60 14.22 -2.50
C CYS A 167 19.88 15.73 -2.35
N ARG A 168 19.71 16.23 -1.13
CA ARG A 168 20.22 17.52 -0.64
C ARG A 168 20.71 17.36 0.79
N VAL A 169 21.69 18.18 1.16
CA VAL A 169 22.23 18.23 2.52
C VAL A 169 22.14 19.65 3.07
N TYR A 170 21.54 19.81 4.26
CA TYR A 170 21.58 21.05 5.00
C TYR A 170 22.88 21.10 5.79
N GLU A 171 23.80 21.94 5.33
CA GLU A 171 25.10 22.10 5.95
C GLU A 171 25.00 23.09 7.12
N VAL A 172 25.03 22.58 8.36
CA VAL A 172 24.81 23.40 9.58
C VAL A 172 25.81 24.54 9.67
N LYS A 173 27.07 24.32 9.29
CA LYS A 173 28.11 25.37 9.31
C LYS A 173 27.82 26.50 8.32
N LYS A 174 27.16 26.20 7.20
CA LYS A 174 26.81 27.19 6.17
C LYS A 174 25.39 27.76 6.35
N GLN A 175 24.57 27.13 7.19
CA GLN A 175 23.15 27.46 7.37
C GLN A 175 22.40 27.49 6.03
N ALA A 176 22.69 26.52 5.16
CA ALA A 176 22.15 26.47 3.82
C ALA A 176 22.04 25.03 3.31
N TRP A 177 21.04 24.81 2.45
CA TRP A 177 20.95 23.59 1.66
C TRP A 177 22.00 23.58 0.55
N SER A 178 22.57 22.42 0.29
CA SER A 178 23.38 22.16 -0.89
C SER A 178 22.58 22.35 -2.18
N ALA A 179 23.29 22.38 -3.31
CA ALA A 179 22.69 22.12 -4.59
C ALA A 179 22.01 20.74 -4.59
N GLU A 180 21.01 20.58 -5.45
CA GLU A 180 20.36 19.29 -5.69
C GLU A 180 21.35 18.33 -6.37
N VAL A 181 21.39 17.09 -5.88
CA VAL A 181 22.22 16.01 -6.42
C VAL A 181 21.30 14.93 -6.98
N GLN A 182 21.41 14.62 -8.26
CA GLN A 182 20.76 13.46 -8.86
C GLN A 182 21.60 12.20 -8.55
N VAL A 183 21.05 11.31 -7.74
CA VAL A 183 21.74 10.10 -7.26
C VAL A 183 21.70 8.99 -8.30
N THR A 184 20.59 8.86 -9.02
CA THR A 184 20.39 7.80 -10.01
C THR A 184 20.00 8.35 -11.38
N LYS A 185 20.35 7.58 -12.42
CA LYS A 185 20.15 7.95 -13.84
C LYS A 185 19.98 6.74 -14.76
N ASP A 186 19.86 5.55 -14.18
CA ASP A 186 19.84 4.30 -14.93
C ASP A 186 18.44 4.05 -15.52
N ALA A 187 18.34 3.19 -16.54
CA ALA A 187 17.06 2.82 -17.10
C ALA A 187 16.29 1.85 -16.17
N GLY A 188 15.44 2.43 -15.33
CA GLY A 188 14.54 1.74 -14.38
C GLY A 188 13.95 2.75 -13.41
N GLY A 189 12.78 2.46 -12.83
CA GLY A 189 12.25 3.24 -11.71
C GLY A 189 12.97 2.85 -10.43
N ASP A 190 13.51 3.83 -9.72
CA ASP A 190 14.14 3.70 -8.42
C ASP A 190 13.18 4.18 -7.31
N TRP A 191 12.99 3.35 -6.29
CA TRP A 191 11.89 3.48 -5.33
C TRP A 191 12.33 3.46 -3.88
N GLU A 192 11.58 4.20 -3.05
CA GLU A 192 11.68 4.26 -1.59
C GLU A 192 13.13 4.35 -1.05
N PRO A 193 13.85 5.43 -1.36
CA PRO A 193 15.24 5.58 -0.95
C PRO A 193 15.38 5.72 0.56
N CYS A 194 16.47 5.20 1.12
CA CYS A 194 16.92 5.48 2.47
C CYS A 194 18.43 5.75 2.52
N VAL A 195 18.90 6.39 3.59
CA VAL A 195 20.30 6.81 3.75
C VAL A 195 20.95 5.95 4.83
N ALA A 196 22.12 5.38 4.51
CA ALA A 196 22.99 4.73 5.47
C ALA A 196 24.42 5.27 5.33
N PHE A 197 24.98 5.82 6.40
CA PHE A 197 26.33 6.37 6.41
C PHE A 197 27.40 5.28 6.36
N ASP A 198 28.55 5.60 5.77
CA ASP A 198 29.66 4.65 5.56
C ASP A 198 30.69 4.60 6.71
N GLY A 199 30.38 5.25 7.85
CA GLY A 199 31.27 5.35 9.01
C GLY A 199 32.46 6.32 8.83
N LYS A 200 32.54 7.01 7.68
CA LYS A 200 33.54 8.04 7.37
C LYS A 200 32.82 9.37 7.15
N ASP A 201 32.98 9.97 5.97
CA ASP A 201 32.36 11.25 5.60
C ASP A 201 31.39 11.09 4.40
N GLY A 202 30.89 9.88 4.14
CA GLY A 202 30.00 9.59 3.01
C GLY A 202 28.72 8.85 3.40
N ALA A 203 27.85 8.67 2.42
CA ALA A 203 26.60 7.96 2.57
C ALA A 203 26.34 7.02 1.40
N TRP A 204 25.73 5.89 1.69
CA TRP A 204 25.09 5.01 0.73
C TRP A 204 23.60 5.33 0.70
N ILE A 205 23.09 5.63 -0.50
CA ILE A 205 21.67 5.77 -0.74
C ILE A 205 21.16 4.43 -1.23
N CYS A 206 20.43 3.72 -0.38
CA CYS A 206 19.89 2.39 -0.65
C CYS A 206 18.46 2.51 -1.19
N TYR A 207 18.14 1.74 -2.22
CA TYR A 207 16.83 1.77 -2.88
C TYR A 207 16.57 0.45 -3.60
N ASP A 208 15.31 0.21 -3.99
CA ASP A 208 15.00 -0.84 -4.94
C ASP A 208 14.74 -0.27 -6.33
N SER A 209 15.08 -1.05 -7.37
CA SER A 209 15.01 -0.60 -8.76
C SER A 209 14.47 -1.69 -9.66
N SER A 210 13.60 -1.30 -10.60
CA SER A 210 13.02 -2.17 -11.63
C SER A 210 13.95 -2.48 -12.81
N ARG A 211 15.19 -2.00 -12.76
CA ARG A 211 16.17 -2.19 -13.83
C ARG A 211 16.37 -3.68 -14.13
N GLY A 212 16.33 -4.03 -15.42
CA GLY A 212 16.39 -5.42 -15.86
C GLY A 212 15.05 -6.18 -15.80
N ASN A 213 13.92 -5.47 -15.68
CA ASN A 213 12.57 -6.03 -15.70
C ASN A 213 12.27 -6.99 -14.52
N GLU A 214 12.92 -6.73 -13.38
CA GLU A 214 12.62 -7.30 -12.06
C GLU A 214 13.13 -6.33 -11.00
N PHE A 215 12.49 -6.29 -9.83
CA PHE A 215 12.94 -5.42 -8.74
C PHE A 215 14.12 -6.04 -7.99
N ASN A 216 15.20 -5.27 -7.81
CA ASN A 216 16.38 -5.67 -7.05
C ASN A 216 16.85 -4.54 -6.12
N ILE A 217 17.66 -4.86 -5.10
CA ILE A 217 18.18 -3.86 -4.15
C ILE A 217 19.53 -3.34 -4.60
N TYR A 218 19.66 -2.00 -4.65
CA TYR A 218 20.87 -1.28 -5.03
C TYR A 218 21.28 -0.26 -3.96
N ALA A 219 22.53 0.17 -4.02
CA ALA A 219 22.99 1.33 -3.28
C ALA A 219 23.99 2.16 -4.09
N THR A 220 23.83 3.48 -4.07
CA THR A 220 24.74 4.43 -4.73
C THR A 220 25.46 5.27 -3.69
N HIS A 221 26.79 5.35 -3.79
CA HIS A 221 27.60 6.14 -2.85
C HIS A 221 27.55 7.63 -3.18
N ILE A 222 27.53 8.45 -2.14
CA ILE A 222 27.74 9.89 -2.20
C ILE A 222 28.82 10.24 -1.18
N ASN A 223 29.89 10.90 -1.63
CA ASN A 223 30.97 11.31 -0.73
C ASN A 223 30.68 12.67 -0.03
N ALA A 224 31.59 13.08 0.86
CA ALA A 224 31.49 14.35 1.61
C ALA A 224 31.37 15.60 0.73
N ALA A 225 31.90 15.55 -0.49
CA ALA A 225 31.83 16.63 -1.47
C ALA A 225 30.56 16.57 -2.32
N LEU A 226 29.61 15.68 -1.97
CA LEU A 226 28.37 15.40 -2.68
C LEU A 226 28.56 14.90 -4.11
N ALA A 227 29.72 14.31 -4.41
CA ALA A 227 29.94 13.64 -5.69
C ALA A 227 29.36 12.23 -5.66
N VAL A 228 28.57 11.90 -6.68
CA VAL A 228 27.96 10.59 -6.87
C VAL A 228 29.02 9.60 -7.34
N GLY A 229 29.17 8.50 -6.61
CA GLY A 229 30.15 7.46 -6.83
C GLY A 229 29.57 6.20 -7.49
N GLU A 230 30.10 5.05 -7.11
CA GLU A 230 29.69 3.74 -7.62
C GLU A 230 28.29 3.35 -7.14
N THR A 231 27.53 2.72 -8.03
CA THR A 231 26.31 1.96 -7.69
C THR A 231 26.64 0.49 -7.54
N LYS A 232 26.24 -0.10 -6.42
CA LYS A 232 26.37 -1.53 -6.12
C LYS A 232 25.01 -2.22 -6.16
N THR A 233 24.99 -3.43 -6.71
CA THR A 233 23.87 -4.36 -6.53
C THR A 233 24.07 -5.09 -5.21
N LEU A 234 23.10 -4.98 -4.30
CA LEU A 234 23.21 -5.56 -2.95
C LEU A 234 22.51 -6.91 -2.85
N ILE A 235 21.26 -6.99 -3.33
CA ILE A 235 20.46 -8.21 -3.31
C ILE A 235 19.76 -8.31 -4.67
N ALA A 236 20.09 -9.37 -5.41
CA ALA A 236 19.46 -9.63 -6.70
C ALA A 236 19.24 -11.13 -6.90
N THR A 237 18.00 -11.51 -7.18
CA THR A 237 17.59 -12.88 -7.49
C THR A 237 16.68 -12.88 -8.72
N SER A 238 16.15 -14.04 -9.12
CA SER A 238 15.09 -14.10 -10.14
C SER A 238 13.72 -13.62 -9.63
N ARG A 239 13.63 -13.28 -8.33
CA ARG A 239 12.40 -12.86 -7.65
C ARG A 239 12.46 -11.37 -7.36
N TYR A 240 11.29 -10.77 -7.21
CA TYR A 240 11.14 -9.42 -6.68
C TYR A 240 11.90 -9.25 -5.36
N GLU A 241 12.72 -8.21 -5.27
CA GLU A 241 13.30 -7.67 -4.04
C GLU A 241 12.96 -6.18 -3.96
N GLY A 242 12.26 -5.76 -2.91
CA GLY A 242 11.88 -4.34 -2.78
C GLY A 242 11.58 -3.89 -1.37
N ARG A 243 11.24 -2.61 -1.20
CA ARG A 243 10.88 -2.01 0.10
C ARG A 243 12.05 -2.05 1.09
N VAL A 244 13.23 -1.62 0.64
CA VAL A 244 14.45 -1.70 1.45
C VAL A 244 14.42 -0.76 2.66
N SER A 245 14.85 -1.27 3.81
CA SER A 245 15.22 -0.51 5.00
C SER A 245 16.70 -0.75 5.27
N ALA A 246 17.46 0.33 5.45
CA ALA A 246 18.89 0.25 5.76
C ALA A 246 19.24 1.06 7.01
N VAL A 247 20.16 0.56 7.84
CA VAL A 247 20.72 1.29 8.98
C VAL A 247 22.21 0.97 9.15
N THR A 248 23.03 1.99 9.32
CA THR A 248 24.47 1.83 9.57
C THR A 248 24.69 1.15 10.91
N ALA A 249 25.57 0.13 10.93
CA ALA A 249 25.99 -0.52 12.17
C ALA A 249 26.68 0.48 13.12
N GLN A 250 26.53 0.30 14.43
CA GLN A 250 27.05 1.26 15.42
C GLN A 250 28.57 1.46 15.34
N ASP A 251 29.32 0.44 14.89
CA ASP A 251 30.77 0.52 14.72
C ASP A 251 31.20 1.15 13.38
N GLY A 252 30.25 1.51 12.52
CA GLY A 252 30.49 2.09 11.20
C GLY A 252 31.09 1.13 10.17
N LYS A 253 31.22 -0.18 10.48
CA LYS A 253 31.89 -1.14 9.59
C LYS A 253 30.96 -1.76 8.54
N GLY A 254 29.66 -1.63 8.72
CA GLY A 254 28.68 -2.25 7.85
C GLY A 254 27.31 -1.60 7.91
N ILE A 255 26.41 -2.12 7.08
CA ILE A 255 25.03 -1.67 6.96
C ILE A 255 24.11 -2.88 7.13
N TRP A 256 23.17 -2.78 8.06
CA TRP A 256 22.06 -3.72 8.17
C TRP A 256 21.00 -3.40 7.12
N LEU A 257 20.54 -4.42 6.41
CA LEU A 257 19.53 -4.33 5.36
C LEU A 257 18.35 -5.22 5.70
N ALA A 258 17.14 -4.76 5.40
CA ALA A 258 15.96 -5.62 5.34
C ALA A 258 15.11 -5.25 4.12
N CYS A 259 14.51 -6.24 3.47
CA CYS A 259 13.63 -6.04 2.31
C CYS A 259 12.60 -7.16 2.19
N GLU A 260 11.68 -6.99 1.26
CA GLU A 260 10.68 -8.00 0.89
C GLU A 260 11.15 -8.80 -0.33
N ARG A 261 10.99 -10.13 -0.28
CA ARG A 261 11.26 -11.03 -1.40
C ARG A 261 9.97 -11.67 -1.93
N GLY A 262 9.59 -11.38 -3.17
CA GLY A 262 8.27 -11.68 -3.75
C GLY A 262 8.24 -12.88 -4.71
N ASN A 263 7.28 -12.89 -5.65
CA ASN A 263 7.25 -13.83 -6.77
C ASN A 263 8.35 -13.47 -7.80
N GLU A 264 8.74 -14.43 -8.63
CA GLU A 264 9.40 -14.13 -9.91
C GLU A 264 8.40 -13.46 -10.86
N GLN A 265 8.88 -12.58 -11.74
CA GLN A 265 8.05 -11.86 -12.71
C GLN A 265 6.94 -11.08 -12.01
N TRP A 266 7.28 -10.37 -10.95
CA TRP A 266 6.31 -9.69 -10.11
C TRP A 266 5.48 -8.68 -10.91
N GLY A 267 4.16 -8.89 -10.93
CA GLY A 267 3.23 -8.07 -11.72
C GLY A 267 3.10 -8.45 -13.20
N LEU A 268 3.91 -9.38 -13.73
CA LEU A 268 3.92 -9.74 -15.16
C LEU A 268 3.23 -11.08 -15.47
N ASP A 269 2.64 -11.18 -16.67
CA ASP A 269 1.96 -12.37 -17.22
C ASP A 269 0.87 -13.00 -16.33
N MET A 270 0.33 -12.26 -15.35
CA MET A 270 -0.65 -12.80 -14.40
C MET A 270 -2.09 -12.53 -14.85
N ARG A 271 -2.90 -13.59 -14.84
CA ARG A 271 -4.33 -13.51 -15.20
C ARG A 271 -5.20 -12.80 -14.15
N ALA A 272 -4.89 -12.99 -12.87
CA ALA A 272 -5.65 -12.43 -11.76
C ALA A 272 -4.75 -12.22 -10.54
N HIS A 273 -4.86 -11.05 -9.90
CA HIS A 273 -4.03 -10.69 -8.76
C HIS A 273 -4.55 -11.22 -7.41
N GLY A 274 -5.04 -12.46 -7.39
CA GLY A 274 -5.66 -13.10 -6.23
C GLY A 274 -4.76 -14.15 -5.54
N GLY A 275 -4.84 -14.23 -4.21
CA GLY A 275 -4.13 -15.24 -3.42
C GLY A 275 -2.62 -15.15 -3.58
N PHE A 276 -1.96 -16.27 -3.87
CA PHE A 276 -0.51 -16.36 -4.01
C PHE A 276 0.09 -15.66 -5.24
N GLN A 277 -0.75 -15.20 -6.16
CA GLN A 277 -0.39 -14.54 -7.41
C GLN A 277 -0.65 -13.03 -7.38
N GLY A 278 -1.21 -12.47 -6.30
CA GLY A 278 -1.32 -11.01 -6.22
C GLY A 278 0.04 -10.35 -6.02
N LEU A 279 0.12 -9.02 -6.17
CA LEU A 279 1.37 -8.28 -5.95
C LEU A 279 1.93 -8.48 -4.52
N ASN A 280 1.06 -8.70 -3.53
CA ASN A 280 1.47 -9.01 -2.17
C ASN A 280 1.51 -10.52 -1.87
N GLY A 281 1.31 -11.37 -2.88
CA GLY A 281 1.29 -12.82 -2.74
C GLY A 281 2.66 -13.42 -2.45
N ARG A 282 2.75 -14.24 -1.41
CA ARG A 282 3.94 -15.02 -1.03
C ARG A 282 5.22 -14.16 -0.91
N LYS A 283 5.15 -13.10 -0.13
CA LYS A 283 6.35 -12.33 0.25
C LYS A 283 7.04 -12.98 1.46
N ASP A 284 8.36 -13.03 1.37
CA ASP A 284 9.25 -13.43 2.44
C ASP A 284 10.02 -12.20 2.96
N LEU A 285 10.49 -12.25 4.20
CA LEU A 285 11.35 -11.21 4.78
C LEU A 285 12.83 -11.58 4.58
N VAL A 286 13.60 -10.65 4.05
CA VAL A 286 15.06 -10.76 3.95
C VAL A 286 15.69 -9.82 4.95
N VAL A 287 16.68 -10.30 5.69
CA VAL A 287 17.55 -9.50 6.55
C VAL A 287 18.98 -9.84 6.19
N ALA A 288 19.83 -8.84 5.98
CA ALA A 288 21.22 -9.04 5.58
C ALA A 288 22.15 -8.04 6.27
N TYR A 289 23.42 -8.40 6.33
CA TYR A 289 24.50 -7.52 6.75
C TYR A 289 25.43 -7.28 5.56
N TRP A 290 25.64 -6.02 5.21
CA TRP A 290 26.60 -5.59 4.22
C TRP A 290 27.87 -5.08 4.90
N ASP A 291 28.95 -5.84 4.76
CA ASP A 291 30.27 -5.46 5.26
C ASP A 291 30.95 -4.50 4.28
N LEU A 292 31.25 -3.28 4.72
CA LEU A 292 31.75 -2.21 3.84
C LEU A 292 33.22 -2.40 3.46
N GLU A 293 34.00 -3.17 4.23
CA GLU A 293 35.41 -3.42 3.94
C GLU A 293 35.58 -4.47 2.84
N SER A 294 34.91 -5.61 2.98
CA SER A 294 34.95 -6.71 2.02
C SER A 294 33.97 -6.54 0.86
N GLY A 295 32.94 -5.69 1.01
CA GLY A 295 31.84 -5.55 0.08
C GLY A 295 30.84 -6.71 0.10
N LYS A 296 30.99 -7.68 1.02
CA LYS A 296 30.14 -8.87 1.09
C LYS A 296 28.77 -8.54 1.70
N VAL A 297 27.69 -8.99 1.05
CA VAL A 297 26.33 -9.00 1.62
C VAL A 297 26.01 -10.42 2.10
N GLU A 298 25.73 -10.58 3.40
CA GLU A 298 25.38 -11.87 4.00
C GLU A 298 23.95 -11.85 4.56
N GLU A 299 23.07 -12.63 3.93
CA GLU A 299 21.71 -12.87 4.44
C GLU A 299 21.75 -13.64 5.77
N GLN A 300 20.94 -13.17 6.71
CA GLN A 300 20.72 -13.77 8.01
C GLN A 300 19.46 -14.64 8.01
N PRO A 301 19.29 -15.55 8.99
CA PRO A 301 18.08 -16.37 9.08
C PRO A 301 16.80 -15.51 9.14
N GLY A 302 15.91 -15.68 8.17
CA GLY A 302 14.64 -14.94 8.07
C GLY A 302 13.64 -15.33 9.17
N PRO A 303 12.90 -14.37 9.77
CA PRO A 303 12.05 -14.64 10.92
C PRO A 303 10.62 -15.10 10.58
N ASP A 304 10.27 -15.30 9.31
CA ASP A 304 8.90 -15.49 8.78
C ASP A 304 8.07 -16.54 9.55
N ALA A 305 8.67 -17.71 9.84
CA ALA A 305 7.99 -18.79 10.53
C ALA A 305 7.62 -18.45 12.00
N LEU A 306 8.31 -17.47 12.60
CA LEU A 306 8.09 -17.04 13.98
C LEU A 306 6.80 -16.22 14.17
N PHE A 307 6.21 -15.71 13.08
CA PHE A 307 5.00 -14.86 13.15
C PHE A 307 3.71 -15.66 13.30
N SER A 308 3.75 -16.99 13.10
CA SER A 308 2.58 -17.87 13.03
C SER A 308 1.65 -17.79 14.26
N GLU A 309 2.21 -17.54 15.45
CA GLU A 309 1.49 -17.47 16.72
C GLU A 309 0.91 -16.08 17.04
N LEU A 310 1.20 -15.04 16.24
CA LEU A 310 0.79 -13.66 16.57
C LEU A 310 -0.73 -13.48 16.58
N PRO A 311 -1.27 -12.62 17.46
CA PRO A 311 -2.71 -12.39 17.55
C PRO A 311 -3.27 -11.57 16.36
N GLY A 312 -4.53 -11.79 16.00
CA GLY A 312 -5.29 -10.87 15.12
C GLY A 312 -5.76 -9.60 15.85
N PRO A 313 -6.50 -8.68 15.19
CA PRO A 313 -7.17 -7.56 15.85
C PRO A 313 -8.07 -8.03 17.01
N LYS A 314 -8.26 -7.16 18.01
CA LYS A 314 -9.17 -7.42 19.14
C LYS A 314 -10.54 -7.78 18.56
N ALA A 315 -11.07 -8.95 18.91
CA ALA A 315 -12.40 -9.36 18.47
C ALA A 315 -13.44 -8.35 18.99
N PRO A 316 -14.48 -8.00 18.22
CA PRO A 316 -15.61 -7.26 18.75
C PRO A 316 -16.14 -7.98 19.99
N ALA A 317 -16.56 -7.25 21.03
CA ALA A 317 -17.27 -7.85 22.15
C ALA A 317 -18.41 -8.69 21.57
N ALA A 318 -18.38 -10.01 21.78
CA ALA A 318 -19.38 -10.89 21.20
C ALA A 318 -20.75 -10.39 21.63
N ALA A 319 -21.65 -10.16 20.67
CA ALA A 319 -23.07 -10.05 20.99
C ALA A 319 -23.43 -11.27 21.83
N ALA A 320 -24.07 -11.05 22.99
CA ALA A 320 -24.45 -12.13 23.90
C ALA A 320 -25.04 -13.29 23.09
N PRO A 321 -24.53 -14.53 23.25
CA PRO A 321 -24.89 -15.62 22.37
C PRO A 321 -26.41 -15.79 22.36
N ARG A 322 -27.02 -15.71 21.16
CA ARG A 322 -28.39 -16.16 20.96
C ARG A 322 -28.43 -17.68 21.16
N GLY A 323 -28.63 -18.08 22.42
CA GLY A 323 -28.91 -19.45 22.84
C GLY A 323 -27.70 -20.39 22.82
N ASN A 324 -27.43 -20.99 23.98
CA ASN A 324 -26.40 -22.04 24.16
C ASN A 324 -26.90 -23.38 23.58
N ASN A 325 -27.05 -23.49 22.25
CA ASN A 325 -27.55 -24.70 21.57
C ASN A 325 -26.38 -25.59 21.07
N PRO A 326 -26.17 -26.79 21.66
CA PRO A 326 -25.08 -27.70 21.26
C PRO A 326 -25.11 -28.11 19.79
N LYS A 327 -26.30 -28.24 19.18
CA LYS A 327 -26.45 -28.58 17.75
C LYS A 327 -25.99 -27.44 16.84
N ALA A 328 -26.21 -26.19 17.23
CA ALA A 328 -25.74 -25.02 16.49
C ALA A 328 -24.21 -24.90 16.55
N LYS A 329 -23.61 -25.23 17.71
CA LYS A 329 -22.15 -25.25 17.90
C LYS A 329 -21.48 -26.36 17.07
N ALA A 330 -22.06 -27.56 17.04
CA ALA A 330 -21.58 -28.66 16.20
C ALA A 330 -21.66 -28.30 14.71
N LYS A 331 -22.79 -27.73 14.26
CA LYS A 331 -22.97 -27.29 12.87
C LYS A 331 -22.03 -26.15 12.48
N ALA A 332 -21.74 -25.22 13.40
CA ALA A 332 -20.76 -24.16 13.20
C ALA A 332 -19.32 -24.72 13.10
N ALA A 333 -18.96 -25.69 13.94
CA ALA A 333 -17.64 -26.34 13.89
C ALA A 333 -17.46 -27.16 12.59
N GLU A 334 -18.51 -27.86 12.15
CA GLU A 334 -18.51 -28.61 10.90
C GLU A 334 -18.41 -27.67 9.68
N ARG A 335 -19.14 -26.54 9.71
CA ARG A 335 -19.05 -25.49 8.69
C ARG A 335 -17.67 -24.83 8.67
N ALA A 336 -17.05 -24.58 9.83
CA ALA A 336 -15.70 -24.05 9.94
C ALA A 336 -14.65 -25.05 9.41
N LYS A 337 -14.81 -26.35 9.67
CA LYS A 337 -13.94 -27.41 9.14
C LYS A 337 -14.08 -27.55 7.63
N ALA A 338 -15.29 -27.52 7.10
CA ALA A 338 -15.56 -27.52 5.66
C ALA A 338 -15.01 -26.27 4.98
N GLN A 339 -15.15 -25.10 5.61
CA GLN A 339 -14.61 -23.84 5.13
C GLN A 339 -13.07 -23.85 5.15
N ALA A 340 -12.43 -24.36 6.20
CA ALA A 340 -10.98 -24.51 6.28
C ALA A 340 -10.45 -25.49 5.22
N ALA A 341 -11.14 -26.61 4.99
CA ALA A 341 -10.80 -27.56 3.93
C ALA A 341 -10.96 -26.94 2.52
N ALA A 342 -12.03 -26.18 2.28
CA ALA A 342 -12.26 -25.48 1.03
C ALA A 342 -11.25 -24.34 0.79
N LEU A 343 -10.83 -23.64 1.86
CA LEU A 343 -9.78 -22.62 1.79
C LEU A 343 -8.42 -23.27 1.49
N LYS A 344 -8.08 -24.37 2.17
CA LYS A 344 -6.85 -25.14 1.92
C LYS A 344 -6.79 -25.65 0.48
N ALA A 345 -7.90 -26.18 -0.05
CA ALA A 345 -7.98 -26.63 -1.45
C ALA A 345 -7.83 -25.48 -2.47
N LYS A 346 -8.07 -24.23 -2.06
CA LYS A 346 -7.91 -23.01 -2.88
C LYS A 346 -6.57 -22.30 -2.63
N GLY A 347 -5.63 -22.92 -1.90
CA GLY A 347 -4.39 -22.27 -1.51
C GLY A 347 -4.61 -21.04 -0.63
N LYS A 348 -5.74 -20.92 0.06
CA LYS A 348 -5.98 -19.83 1.01
C LYS A 348 -5.57 -20.31 2.40
N PRO A 349 -4.86 -19.47 3.18
CA PRO A 349 -4.52 -19.80 4.56
C PRO A 349 -5.79 -20.17 5.34
N ALA A 350 -5.66 -21.10 6.27
CA ALA A 350 -6.75 -21.47 7.15
C ALA A 350 -7.24 -20.24 7.95
N PRO A 351 -8.52 -20.19 8.36
CA PRO A 351 -9.01 -19.12 9.23
C PRO A 351 -8.08 -18.98 10.46
N ASN A 352 -7.66 -17.74 10.76
CA ASN A 352 -6.70 -17.40 11.84
C ASN A 352 -5.21 -17.73 11.61
N GLN A 353 -4.76 -17.95 10.37
CA GLN A 353 -3.32 -17.93 10.04
C GLN A 353 -2.85 -16.52 9.62
N ILE A 354 -1.55 -16.28 9.73
CA ILE A 354 -0.90 -15.10 9.13
C ILE A 354 -1.04 -15.23 7.62
N GLY A 355 -1.65 -14.23 6.98
CA GLY A 355 -1.89 -14.24 5.54
C GLY A 355 -0.76 -13.63 4.71
N ALA A 356 -0.03 -12.68 5.28
CA ALA A 356 1.07 -11.98 4.63
C ALA A 356 1.98 -11.29 5.66
N LEU A 357 3.23 -11.09 5.27
CA LEU A 357 4.24 -10.28 5.96
C LEU A 357 4.80 -9.25 4.97
N ASN A 358 5.04 -8.01 5.40
CA ASN A 358 5.65 -6.97 4.57
C ASN A 358 6.23 -5.82 5.40
N LEU A 359 6.83 -4.85 4.71
CA LEU A 359 7.40 -3.61 5.22
C LEU A 359 8.28 -3.80 6.45
N PRO A 360 9.37 -4.58 6.32
CA PRO A 360 10.39 -4.61 7.36
C PRO A 360 11.02 -3.22 7.51
N HIS A 361 11.17 -2.77 8.75
CA HIS A 361 11.85 -1.52 9.07
C HIS A 361 12.83 -1.76 10.21
N LEU A 362 14.10 -1.52 9.93
CA LEU A 362 15.22 -1.76 10.83
C LEU A 362 15.55 -0.51 11.66
N MET A 363 16.00 -0.74 12.88
CA MET A 363 16.51 0.27 13.80
C MET A 363 17.55 -0.34 14.72
N LEU A 364 18.42 0.50 15.29
CA LEU A 364 19.39 0.08 16.31
C LEU A 364 19.00 0.68 17.67
N ASP A 365 19.23 -0.08 18.73
CA ASP A 365 19.25 0.49 20.08
C ASP A 365 20.62 1.09 20.44
N ALA A 366 20.73 1.68 21.63
CA ALA A 366 21.96 2.30 22.12
C ALA A 366 23.17 1.35 22.22
N LYS A 367 22.95 0.04 22.20
CA LYS A 367 24.02 -0.99 22.21
C LYS A 367 24.31 -1.52 20.79
N GLY A 368 23.72 -0.92 19.76
CA GLY A 368 23.91 -1.33 18.38
C GLY A 368 23.20 -2.63 18.02
N ARG A 369 22.28 -3.13 18.86
CA ARG A 369 21.54 -4.36 18.56
C ARG A 369 20.44 -4.07 17.53
N PRO A 370 20.31 -4.88 16.45
CA PRO A 370 19.26 -4.69 15.47
C PRO A 370 17.87 -5.07 16.00
N TRP A 371 16.95 -4.12 15.88
CA TRP A 371 15.52 -4.31 16.07
C TRP A 371 14.82 -4.14 14.72
N MET A 372 13.71 -4.84 14.55
CA MET A 372 12.92 -4.76 13.33
C MET A 372 11.44 -4.67 13.66
N THR A 373 10.73 -3.75 13.02
CA THR A 373 9.28 -3.84 12.94
C THR A 373 8.88 -4.48 11.62
N VAL A 374 7.84 -5.32 11.66
CA VAL A 374 7.29 -6.00 10.49
C VAL A 374 5.79 -5.85 10.50
N ARG A 375 5.20 -5.60 9.34
CA ARG A 375 3.76 -5.67 9.18
C ARG A 375 3.28 -7.07 8.86
N TYR A 376 2.18 -7.46 9.49
CA TYR A 376 1.56 -8.77 9.30
C TYR A 376 0.06 -8.65 9.14
N PHE A 377 -0.51 -9.49 8.28
CA PHE A 377 -1.95 -9.57 8.06
C PHE A 377 -2.55 -10.77 8.79
N LYS A 378 -3.56 -10.54 9.64
CA LYS A 378 -4.33 -11.61 10.28
C LYS A 378 -5.76 -11.16 10.55
N ASN A 379 -6.72 -12.05 10.28
CA ASN A 379 -8.15 -11.80 10.49
C ASN A 379 -8.61 -10.44 9.92
N TYR A 380 -8.32 -10.22 8.63
CA TYR A 380 -8.81 -9.10 7.84
C TYR A 380 -8.14 -7.74 8.08
N CYS A 381 -7.17 -7.65 8.99
CA CYS A 381 -6.49 -6.39 9.28
C CYS A 381 -4.97 -6.54 9.26
N TRP A 382 -4.29 -5.46 8.90
CA TRP A 382 -2.85 -5.32 9.04
C TRP A 382 -2.50 -4.84 10.44
N ARG A 383 -1.40 -5.37 10.99
CA ARG A 383 -0.85 -5.05 12.31
C ARG A 383 0.66 -4.96 12.24
N VAL A 384 1.28 -4.37 13.27
CA VAL A 384 2.74 -4.29 13.40
C VAL A 384 3.23 -5.22 14.50
N ALA A 385 4.33 -5.92 14.26
CA ALA A 385 5.09 -6.67 15.26
C ALA A 385 6.51 -6.13 15.38
N LEU A 386 7.12 -6.33 16.55
CA LEU A 386 8.49 -5.95 16.90
C LEU A 386 9.27 -7.18 17.34
N LEU A 387 10.52 -7.30 16.89
CA LEU A 387 11.47 -8.34 17.26
C LEU A 387 12.91 -7.81 17.23
N ARG A 388 13.82 -8.50 17.91
CA ARG A 388 15.25 -8.17 17.98
C ARG A 388 16.06 -9.32 17.41
N TYR A 389 17.07 -9.00 16.61
CA TYR A 389 18.06 -9.97 16.14
C TYR A 389 19.25 -10.02 17.10
N ASP A 390 19.70 -11.22 17.44
CA ASP A 390 20.92 -11.44 18.20
C ASP A 390 22.03 -11.92 17.27
N LEU A 391 23.05 -11.08 17.11
CA LEU A 391 24.17 -11.34 16.21
C LEU A 391 25.06 -12.50 16.69
N ALA A 392 25.25 -12.65 18.00
CA ALA A 392 26.17 -13.63 18.56
C ALA A 392 25.65 -15.05 18.38
N THR A 393 24.35 -15.26 18.58
CA THR A 393 23.73 -16.59 18.42
C THR A 393 23.05 -16.79 17.07
N LYS A 394 22.94 -15.74 16.25
CA LYS A 394 22.14 -15.71 15.01
C LYS A 394 20.68 -16.10 15.24
N GLN A 395 20.12 -15.70 16.38
CA GLN A 395 18.75 -15.99 16.79
C GLN A 395 17.90 -14.72 16.82
N TRP A 396 16.58 -14.89 16.92
CA TRP A 396 15.63 -13.79 17.08
C TRP A 396 14.97 -13.85 18.44
N THR A 397 14.48 -12.74 18.96
CA THR A 397 13.41 -12.80 19.97
C THR A 397 12.11 -13.27 19.31
N LYS A 398 11.19 -13.85 20.09
CA LYS A 398 9.84 -14.10 19.58
C LYS A 398 9.19 -12.77 19.14
N PRO A 399 8.54 -12.70 17.96
CA PRO A 399 7.81 -11.51 17.55
C PRO A 399 6.73 -11.15 18.55
N ILE A 400 6.63 -9.86 18.87
CA ILE A 400 5.61 -9.31 19.77
C ILE A 400 4.77 -8.34 18.96
N ALA A 401 3.46 -8.60 18.88
CA ALA A 401 2.54 -7.69 18.23
C ALA A 401 2.47 -6.39 19.04
N LEU A 402 2.73 -5.25 18.38
CA LEU A 402 2.56 -3.95 19.01
C LEU A 402 1.08 -3.76 19.40
N PRO A 403 0.81 -3.22 20.60
CA PRO A 403 -0.55 -2.86 21.00
C PRO A 403 -1.11 -1.84 20.02
N ASP A 404 -2.42 -1.88 19.79
CA ASP A 404 -3.15 -0.81 19.10
C ASP A 404 -2.46 -0.35 17.79
N SER A 405 -2.04 -1.34 16.99
CA SER A 405 -1.25 -1.17 15.75
C SER A 405 -2.04 -1.56 14.50
N VAL A 406 -3.37 -1.59 14.58
CA VAL A 406 -4.22 -1.99 13.46
C VAL A 406 -4.37 -0.82 12.49
N TYR A 407 -4.02 -1.03 11.21
CA TYR A 407 -4.20 -0.03 10.16
C TYR A 407 -4.16 -0.60 8.72
N THR A 408 -3.94 0.23 7.68
CA THR A 408 -3.77 -0.16 6.27
C THR A 408 -2.39 -0.78 6.00
N GLN A 409 -2.18 -1.35 4.80
CA GLN A 409 -1.00 -2.11 4.40
C GLN A 409 0.27 -1.27 4.19
N ASP A 410 0.18 0.04 3.94
CA ASP A 410 1.30 0.85 3.41
C ASP A 410 1.92 1.86 4.41
N ARG A 411 1.35 2.06 5.60
CA ARG A 411 1.93 2.95 6.64
C ARG A 411 3.16 2.43 7.35
N GLN A 412 4.29 3.11 7.21
CA GLN A 412 5.51 2.70 7.88
C GLN A 412 5.50 3.07 9.37
N THR A 413 6.30 2.34 10.16
CA THR A 413 6.73 2.81 11.48
C THR A 413 7.89 3.79 11.32
N THR A 414 8.10 4.64 12.31
CA THR A 414 9.26 5.53 12.39
C THR A 414 9.91 5.36 13.75
N HIS A 415 11.22 5.63 13.84
CA HIS A 415 11.99 5.41 15.05
C HIS A 415 12.97 6.56 15.28
N ALA A 416 13.41 6.72 16.53
CA ALA A 416 14.48 7.64 16.90
C ALA A 416 15.17 7.12 18.17
N LEU A 417 16.49 7.29 18.23
CA LEU A 417 17.28 6.99 19.41
C LEU A 417 17.55 8.30 20.17
N GLY A 418 17.05 8.40 21.40
CA GLY A 418 17.29 9.55 22.27
C GLY A 418 18.75 9.61 22.74
N ALA A 419 19.23 10.82 23.07
CA ALA A 419 20.55 11.01 23.68
C ALA A 419 20.69 10.30 25.06
N ASP A 420 19.56 10.00 25.68
CA ASP A 420 19.43 9.19 26.90
C ASP A 420 19.52 7.66 26.64
N GLY A 421 19.73 7.25 25.39
CA GLY A 421 19.83 5.86 24.96
C GLY A 421 18.48 5.15 24.79
N ASN A 422 17.36 5.86 24.97
CA ASN A 422 16.03 5.28 24.80
C ASN A 422 15.67 5.18 23.31
N LEU A 423 15.31 3.98 22.86
CA LEU A 423 14.75 3.76 21.54
C LEU A 423 13.25 4.05 21.57
N TRP A 424 12.81 4.99 20.75
CA TRP A 424 11.41 5.35 20.57
C TRP A 424 10.91 4.85 19.22
N ILE A 425 9.64 4.45 19.18
CA ILE A 425 8.92 4.09 17.95
C ILE A 425 7.56 4.79 17.89
N ALA A 426 7.17 5.23 16.69
CA ALA A 426 5.84 5.76 16.42
C ALA A 426 5.18 5.08 15.21
N TRP A 427 3.87 4.93 15.26
CA TRP A 427 3.08 4.29 14.21
C TRP A 427 1.64 4.82 14.17
N PRO A 428 0.96 4.82 13.02
CA PRO A 428 -0.46 5.15 12.97
C PRO A 428 -1.31 3.94 13.34
N SER A 429 -2.48 4.20 13.93
CA SER A 429 -3.53 3.20 14.06
C SER A 429 -4.89 3.85 14.16
N ASP A 430 -5.91 3.17 13.62
CA ASP A 430 -7.31 3.53 13.80
C ASP A 430 -8.07 2.58 14.74
N LEU A 431 -7.37 1.60 15.34
CA LEU A 431 -7.94 0.66 16.30
C LEU A 431 -9.07 -0.21 15.73
N ARG A 432 -9.17 -0.34 14.39
CA ARG A 432 -10.27 -1.08 13.77
C ARG A 432 -10.30 -2.54 14.24
N THR A 433 -11.50 -3.02 14.54
CA THR A 433 -11.79 -4.43 14.88
C THR A 433 -12.51 -5.16 13.74
N SER A 434 -12.76 -4.45 12.64
CA SER A 434 -13.35 -4.92 11.39
C SER A 434 -12.62 -4.24 10.22
N LYS A 435 -13.09 -4.46 8.98
CA LYS A 435 -12.54 -3.76 7.82
C LYS A 435 -12.92 -2.27 7.75
N LEU A 436 -13.90 -1.83 8.55
CA LEU A 436 -14.34 -0.44 8.56
C LEU A 436 -13.24 0.46 9.09
N GLN A 437 -12.91 1.49 8.32
CA GLN A 437 -12.05 2.58 8.72
C GLN A 437 -12.64 3.28 9.95
N LEU A 438 -11.81 3.53 10.96
CA LEU A 438 -12.15 4.35 12.12
C LEU A 438 -11.35 5.66 12.09
N THR A 439 -11.42 6.46 13.15
CA THR A 439 -10.55 7.63 13.33
C THR A 439 -9.11 7.18 13.48
N THR A 440 -8.19 7.64 12.63
CA THR A 440 -6.75 7.35 12.67
C THR A 440 -6.04 8.31 13.64
N GLY A 441 -5.02 7.81 14.32
CA GLY A 441 -4.25 8.56 15.32
C GLY A 441 -2.84 8.01 15.42
N ILE A 442 -1.96 8.78 16.05
CA ILE A 442 -0.53 8.47 16.17
C ILE A 442 -0.27 7.80 17.52
N GLN A 443 0.38 6.66 17.51
CA GLN A 443 0.92 5.98 18.69
C GLN A 443 2.40 6.31 18.82
N LEU A 444 2.87 6.46 20.06
CA LEU A 444 4.28 6.67 20.42
C LEU A 444 4.60 5.79 21.62
N ALA A 445 5.70 5.05 21.58
CA ALA A 445 6.16 4.28 22.72
C ALA A 445 7.67 4.23 22.83
N LYS A 446 8.14 4.11 24.07
CA LYS A 446 9.52 3.76 24.39
C LYS A 446 9.67 2.25 24.36
N VAL A 447 10.71 1.74 23.71
CA VAL A 447 11.03 0.31 23.71
C VAL A 447 11.86 -0.01 24.95
N ALA A 448 11.44 -1.00 25.74
CA ALA A 448 12.20 -1.55 26.84
C ALA A 448 13.33 -2.44 26.31
N THR A 449 14.38 -1.83 25.76
CA THR A 449 15.49 -2.52 25.06
C THR A 449 16.29 -3.45 25.96
N GLU A 450 16.27 -3.21 27.27
CA GLU A 450 16.95 -4.00 28.30
C GLU A 450 16.10 -5.15 28.84
N LEU A 451 14.85 -5.30 28.39
CA LEU A 451 14.01 -6.42 28.77
C LEU A 451 14.67 -7.73 28.29
N ASP A 452 14.84 -8.67 29.21
CA ASP A 452 15.33 -10.01 28.88
C ASP A 452 14.24 -10.76 28.12
N LEU A 453 14.50 -10.99 26.83
CA LEU A 453 13.58 -11.63 25.91
C LEU A 453 14.19 -12.95 25.44
N PRO A 454 13.44 -14.07 25.50
CA PRO A 454 13.96 -15.36 25.12
C PRO A 454 14.29 -15.38 23.62
N LEU A 455 15.50 -15.85 23.32
CA LEU A 455 15.96 -16.08 21.96
C LEU A 455 15.42 -17.40 21.42
N VAL A 456 15.07 -17.37 20.15
CA VAL A 456 14.55 -18.49 19.37
C VAL A 456 15.28 -18.56 18.04
N THR A 457 15.69 -19.77 17.67
CA THR A 457 16.26 -20.01 16.34
C THR A 457 15.13 -19.93 15.31
N ALA A 458 15.32 -19.12 14.27
CA ALA A 458 14.41 -19.12 13.14
C ALA A 458 14.46 -20.48 12.42
N PRO A 459 13.31 -21.13 12.19
CA PRO A 459 13.25 -22.33 11.37
C PRO A 459 13.81 -22.06 9.98
N VAL A 460 14.54 -23.02 9.42
CA VAL A 460 14.98 -22.96 8.02
C VAL A 460 13.74 -22.93 7.13
N VAL A 461 13.62 -21.90 6.30
CA VAL A 461 12.52 -21.77 5.34
C VAL A 461 12.72 -22.81 4.23
N ALA A 462 11.69 -23.61 3.98
CA ALA A 462 11.71 -24.59 2.90
C ALA A 462 11.77 -23.88 1.53
N ALA A 463 12.41 -24.52 0.55
CA ALA A 463 12.40 -24.03 -0.82
C ALA A 463 10.95 -23.87 -1.31
N ARG A 464 10.72 -22.81 -2.08
CA ARG A 464 9.39 -22.51 -2.60
C ARG A 464 9.03 -23.48 -3.73
N GLU A 465 7.83 -24.03 -3.67
CA GLU A 465 7.26 -24.76 -4.80
C GLU A 465 7.00 -23.79 -5.98
N PRO A 466 7.53 -24.08 -7.19
CA PRO A 466 7.29 -23.26 -8.36
C PRO A 466 5.81 -23.28 -8.74
N LEU A 467 5.34 -22.19 -9.36
CA LEU A 467 4.00 -22.20 -9.94
C LEU A 467 4.01 -23.04 -11.23
N PRO A 468 2.88 -23.70 -11.58
CA PRO A 468 2.77 -24.39 -12.86
C PRO A 468 3.04 -23.45 -14.04
N ALA A 469 3.59 -23.96 -15.14
CA ALA A 469 3.91 -23.16 -16.32
C ALA A 469 2.66 -22.46 -16.90
N TYR A 470 2.88 -21.35 -17.61
CA TYR A 470 1.80 -20.71 -18.38
C TYR A 470 1.45 -21.55 -19.62
N ILE A 471 0.17 -21.59 -20.00
CA ILE A 471 -0.34 -22.27 -21.19
C ILE A 471 0.19 -21.59 -22.47
N ASN A 472 0.32 -20.25 -22.42
CA ASN A 472 0.88 -19.47 -23.50
C ASN A 472 2.33 -19.13 -23.19
N ALA A 473 3.12 -18.91 -24.24
CA ALA A 473 4.45 -18.35 -24.10
C ALA A 473 4.39 -16.97 -23.40
N THR A 474 5.45 -16.66 -22.66
CA THR A 474 5.65 -15.32 -22.05
C THR A 474 5.52 -14.24 -23.11
N THR A 475 4.78 -13.19 -22.76
CA THR A 475 4.62 -12.03 -23.62
C THR A 475 5.96 -11.32 -23.72
N PRO A 476 6.52 -11.07 -24.92
CA PRO A 476 7.74 -10.28 -25.04
C PRO A 476 7.58 -8.90 -24.40
N GLU A 477 8.66 -8.40 -23.80
CA GLU A 477 8.67 -7.06 -23.23
C GLU A 477 8.41 -6.00 -24.32
N ARG A 478 7.48 -5.08 -24.06
CA ARG A 478 7.21 -3.93 -24.94
C ARG A 478 8.06 -2.73 -24.50
N ALA A 479 8.56 -1.96 -25.46
CA ALA A 479 9.11 -0.64 -25.16
C ALA A 479 7.96 0.32 -24.79
N ARG A 480 8.13 1.16 -23.76
CA ARG A 480 7.05 2.02 -23.26
C ARG A 480 6.51 2.95 -24.35
N ASP A 481 7.40 3.47 -25.18
CA ASP A 481 7.14 4.39 -26.30
C ASP A 481 6.60 3.72 -27.57
N ASP A 482 6.50 2.38 -27.60
CA ASP A 482 5.88 1.62 -28.70
C ASP A 482 4.35 1.75 -28.64
N LEU A 483 3.87 2.91 -29.08
CA LEU A 483 2.45 3.27 -29.09
C LEU A 483 1.95 3.33 -30.54
N HIS A 484 1.03 2.41 -30.87
CA HIS A 484 0.42 2.37 -32.19
C HIS A 484 -0.30 3.69 -32.50
N THR A 485 -0.12 4.19 -33.72
CA THR A 485 -0.82 5.40 -34.19
C THR A 485 -1.67 5.07 -35.40
N MET A 486 -2.87 5.64 -35.43
CA MET A 486 -3.78 5.53 -36.56
C MET A 486 -4.32 6.90 -36.92
N THR A 487 -4.50 7.18 -38.21
CA THR A 487 -5.15 8.40 -38.68
C THR A 487 -6.47 8.06 -39.34
N HIS A 488 -7.55 8.70 -38.89
CA HIS A 488 -8.90 8.53 -39.43
C HIS A 488 -9.55 9.91 -39.52
N ASP A 489 -10.10 10.25 -40.69
CA ASP A 489 -10.73 11.55 -40.98
C ASP A 489 -9.91 12.78 -40.56
N GLY A 490 -8.58 12.72 -40.73
CA GLY A 490 -7.66 13.81 -40.41
C GLY A 490 -7.29 13.92 -38.91
N VAL A 491 -7.81 13.04 -38.06
CA VAL A 491 -7.45 12.94 -36.64
C VAL A 491 -6.47 11.80 -36.44
N THR A 492 -5.35 12.07 -35.78
CA THR A 492 -4.38 11.04 -35.39
C THR A 492 -4.65 10.60 -33.95
N TYR A 493 -4.92 9.31 -33.79
CA TYR A 493 -5.08 8.63 -32.51
C TYR A 493 -3.80 7.88 -32.15
N LYS A 494 -3.55 7.76 -30.86
CA LYS A 494 -2.46 6.97 -30.30
C LYS A 494 -3.06 5.99 -29.29
N LEU A 495 -2.65 4.72 -29.37
CA LEU A 495 -3.06 3.69 -28.44
C LEU A 495 -2.31 3.87 -27.12
N TYR A 496 -3.04 3.94 -26.02
CA TYR A 496 -2.51 4.01 -24.66
C TYR A 496 -2.95 2.78 -23.86
N TRP A 497 -2.10 2.31 -22.96
CA TRP A 497 -2.36 1.15 -22.12
C TRP A 497 -2.73 1.59 -20.71
N GLY A 498 -3.80 1.01 -20.15
CA GLY A 498 -4.28 1.39 -18.83
C GLY A 498 -4.94 0.25 -18.08
N ASP A 499 -5.01 0.40 -16.77
CA ASP A 499 -5.71 -0.54 -15.89
C ASP A 499 -6.64 0.22 -14.94
N TYR A 500 -7.91 -0.17 -14.94
CA TYR A 500 -8.98 0.46 -14.16
C TYR A 500 -9.77 -0.56 -13.33
N HIS A 501 -9.30 -1.82 -13.25
CA HIS A 501 -9.94 -2.89 -12.50
C HIS A 501 -8.97 -3.43 -11.44
N ARG A 502 -8.47 -2.52 -10.58
CA ARG A 502 -7.43 -2.79 -9.59
C ARG A 502 -7.86 -2.50 -8.18
N HIS A 503 -7.80 -3.52 -7.33
CA HIS A 503 -8.29 -3.44 -5.97
C HIS A 503 -7.09 -3.46 -5.04
N THR A 504 -7.14 -2.62 -4.01
CA THR A 504 -6.04 -2.45 -3.07
C THR A 504 -6.35 -3.14 -1.75
N ASP A 505 -5.49 -2.94 -0.76
CA ASP A 505 -5.73 -3.37 0.61
C ASP A 505 -6.98 -2.71 1.23
N ILE A 506 -7.40 -1.57 0.68
CA ILE A 506 -8.62 -0.89 1.09
C ILE A 506 -9.86 -1.69 0.67
N SER A 507 -9.88 -2.30 -0.51
CA SER A 507 -11.04 -3.08 -0.97
C SER A 507 -11.36 -4.28 -0.06
N ASN A 508 -12.66 -4.60 0.04
CA ASN A 508 -13.14 -5.69 0.88
C ASN A 508 -12.68 -7.08 0.37
N CYS A 509 -12.35 -7.24 -0.91
CA CYS A 509 -12.29 -8.56 -1.53
C CYS A 509 -10.88 -9.17 -1.56
N VAL A 510 -9.83 -8.35 -1.62
CA VAL A 510 -8.44 -8.79 -1.82
C VAL A 510 -7.42 -8.14 -0.87
N THR A 511 -7.89 -7.68 0.29
CA THR A 511 -7.16 -6.89 1.33
C THR A 511 -5.69 -7.29 1.63
N ALA A 512 -5.29 -8.54 1.43
CA ALA A 512 -3.92 -9.01 1.70
C ALA A 512 -3.17 -9.57 0.48
N ASN A 513 -3.81 -9.62 -0.70
CA ASN A 513 -3.30 -10.39 -1.83
C ASN A 513 -2.77 -9.48 -2.96
N ASP A 514 -3.59 -8.53 -3.41
CA ASP A 514 -3.28 -7.70 -4.59
C ASP A 514 -2.38 -6.50 -4.24
N GLY A 515 -2.13 -6.27 -2.95
CA GLY A 515 -1.22 -5.24 -2.47
C GLY A 515 -1.87 -3.89 -2.22
N CYS A 516 -1.07 -2.93 -1.79
CA CYS A 516 -1.53 -1.58 -1.48
C CYS A 516 -1.52 -0.66 -2.72
N VAL A 517 -2.10 0.53 -2.59
CA VAL A 517 -2.16 1.54 -3.66
C VAL A 517 -0.79 1.79 -4.29
N LEU A 518 0.26 1.95 -3.47
CA LEU A 518 1.64 2.17 -3.94
C LEU A 518 2.18 1.01 -4.78
N GLU A 519 1.85 -0.24 -4.45
CA GLU A 519 2.27 -1.39 -5.26
C GLU A 519 1.58 -1.40 -6.63
N GLN A 520 0.32 -0.96 -6.70
CA GLN A 520 -0.39 -0.85 -7.98
C GLN A 520 0.29 0.17 -8.91
N PHE A 521 0.76 1.29 -8.38
CA PHE A 521 1.50 2.29 -9.17
C PHE A 521 2.90 1.82 -9.55
N ARG A 522 3.63 1.12 -8.67
CA ARG A 522 4.91 0.45 -9.01
C ARG A 522 4.73 -0.51 -10.18
N TYR A 523 3.69 -1.35 -10.11
CA TYR A 523 3.34 -2.25 -11.20
C TYR A 523 3.06 -1.45 -12.48
N ALA A 524 2.18 -0.44 -12.43
CA ALA A 524 1.74 0.28 -13.62
C ALA A 524 2.90 1.05 -14.29
N TRP A 525 3.81 1.64 -13.52
CA TRP A 525 4.93 2.37 -14.09
C TRP A 525 6.05 1.50 -14.61
N ASP A 526 6.44 0.49 -13.85
CA ASP A 526 7.67 -0.22 -14.15
C ASP A 526 7.38 -1.50 -14.92
N MET A 527 6.60 -2.40 -14.32
CA MET A 527 6.40 -3.75 -14.84
C MET A 527 5.40 -3.76 -16.00
N GLY A 528 4.20 -3.23 -15.77
CA GLY A 528 3.13 -3.18 -16.77
C GLY A 528 3.36 -2.14 -17.86
N LYS A 529 4.26 -1.18 -17.62
CA LYS A 529 4.56 -0.06 -18.53
C LYS A 529 3.31 0.64 -19.07
N LEU A 530 2.33 0.82 -18.20
CA LEU A 530 1.04 1.45 -18.49
C LEU A 530 1.19 2.97 -18.57
N ASP A 531 0.32 3.61 -19.33
CA ASP A 531 0.24 5.06 -19.50
C ASP A 531 -0.78 5.70 -18.54
N THR A 532 -1.70 4.90 -17.99
CA THR A 532 -2.71 5.32 -17.01
C THR A 532 -3.06 4.21 -16.03
N LEU A 533 -3.47 4.60 -14.82
CA LEU A 533 -3.98 3.70 -13.79
C LEU A 533 -5.08 4.40 -13.00
N GLY A 534 -6.14 3.67 -12.68
CA GLY A 534 -7.11 4.02 -11.63
C GLY A 534 -7.36 2.85 -10.70
N THR A 535 -7.08 3.01 -9.40
CA THR A 535 -7.38 1.97 -8.40
C THR A 535 -8.86 1.98 -8.06
N SER A 536 -9.59 0.94 -8.46
CA SER A 536 -11.04 0.82 -8.40
C SER A 536 -11.49 0.02 -7.16
N ASP A 537 -11.26 0.55 -5.96
CA ASP A 537 -11.72 -0.11 -4.72
C ASP A 537 -13.26 -0.11 -4.59
N HIS A 538 -13.82 -1.16 -3.97
CA HIS A 538 -15.27 -1.35 -3.73
C HIS A 538 -15.86 -0.26 -2.84
N THR A 539 -17.07 0.20 -3.15
CA THR A 539 -17.73 1.31 -2.44
C THR A 539 -18.44 0.94 -1.15
N ASP A 540 -19.35 -0.02 -1.12
CA ASP A 540 -20.21 -0.22 0.08
C ASP A 540 -20.84 -1.61 0.27
N ILE A 541 -20.38 -2.62 -0.45
CA ILE A 541 -20.65 -4.03 -0.13
C ILE A 541 -19.64 -4.51 0.91
N ALA A 542 -20.15 -5.17 1.96
CA ALA A 542 -19.41 -5.69 3.12
C ALA A 542 -18.69 -4.66 4.02
N LYS A 543 -18.27 -3.53 3.47
CA LYS A 543 -17.63 -2.39 4.17
C LYS A 543 -17.99 -1.11 3.43
N ILE A 544 -18.22 -0.01 4.14
CA ILE A 544 -18.33 1.32 3.54
C ILE A 544 -16.92 1.85 3.25
N TYR A 545 -16.67 2.24 2.00
CA TYR A 545 -15.47 2.92 1.55
C TYR A 545 -15.48 4.34 2.10
N HIS A 546 -14.66 4.58 3.11
CA HIS A 546 -14.75 5.77 3.92
C HIS A 546 -14.22 7.00 3.16
N PRO A 547 -14.78 8.22 3.35
CA PRO A 547 -14.29 9.43 2.68
C PRO A 547 -12.79 9.69 2.86
N TYR A 548 -12.22 9.32 4.01
CA TYR A 548 -10.76 9.36 4.22
C TYR A 548 -10.00 8.34 3.36
N GLU A 549 -10.51 7.13 3.18
CA GLU A 549 -9.87 6.14 2.31
C GLU A 549 -9.92 6.60 0.83
N TRP A 550 -10.99 7.30 0.43
CA TRP A 550 -11.05 7.99 -0.87
C TRP A 550 -10.02 9.11 -0.98
N TRP A 551 -9.92 9.96 0.05
CA TRP A 551 -8.89 11.00 0.13
C TRP A 551 -7.47 10.46 -0.04
N LEU A 552 -7.17 9.31 0.58
CA LEU A 552 -5.88 8.63 0.49
C LEU A 552 -5.61 8.06 -0.91
N ASN A 553 -6.58 7.40 -1.54
CA ASN A 553 -6.42 6.92 -2.92
C ASN A 553 -6.19 8.08 -3.89
N GLN A 554 -7.00 9.14 -3.79
CA GLN A 554 -6.81 10.32 -4.63
C GLN A 554 -5.45 10.97 -4.38
N LYS A 555 -4.96 10.99 -3.15
CA LYS A 555 -3.62 11.53 -2.83
C LYS A 555 -2.52 10.75 -3.56
N MET A 556 -2.63 9.44 -3.67
CA MET A 556 -1.68 8.64 -4.45
C MET A 556 -1.75 8.92 -5.95
N VAL A 557 -2.95 9.21 -6.49
CA VAL A 557 -3.11 9.68 -7.86
C VAL A 557 -2.34 10.99 -8.07
N ASP A 558 -2.45 11.95 -7.16
CA ASP A 558 -1.74 13.24 -7.28
C ASP A 558 -0.21 13.10 -7.19
N ILE A 559 0.29 12.20 -6.34
CA ILE A 559 1.74 11.93 -6.23
C ILE A 559 2.32 11.45 -7.55
N PHE A 560 1.54 10.66 -8.27
CA PHE A 560 1.98 9.95 -9.45
C PHE A 560 1.51 10.55 -10.77
N TYR A 561 0.88 11.72 -10.70
CA TYR A 561 0.56 12.51 -11.87
C TYR A 561 1.84 13.08 -12.49
N ALA A 562 2.14 12.65 -13.72
CA ALA A 562 3.32 13.07 -14.47
C ALA A 562 2.89 13.43 -15.91
N PRO A 563 2.46 14.68 -16.17
CA PRO A 563 1.89 15.05 -17.46
C PRO A 563 2.88 14.82 -18.60
N GLY A 564 2.39 14.20 -19.67
CA GLY A 564 3.21 13.77 -20.81
C GLY A 564 3.90 12.41 -20.65
N PHE A 565 3.87 11.81 -19.45
CA PHE A 565 4.48 10.50 -19.18
C PHE A 565 3.48 9.48 -18.61
N PHE A 566 2.74 9.86 -17.57
CA PHE A 566 1.78 8.98 -16.88
C PHE A 566 0.58 9.77 -16.39
N THR A 567 -0.61 9.38 -16.84
CA THR A 567 -1.87 10.00 -16.45
C THR A 567 -2.53 9.14 -15.37
N SER A 568 -2.28 9.45 -14.11
CA SER A 568 -3.00 8.82 -13.00
C SER A 568 -4.44 9.35 -12.95
N MET A 569 -5.42 8.47 -12.73
CA MET A 569 -6.84 8.80 -12.77
C MET A 569 -7.53 8.40 -11.47
N TYR A 570 -8.52 9.17 -11.05
CA TYR A 570 -9.27 8.91 -9.82
C TYR A 570 -10.39 7.90 -10.11
N ALA A 571 -10.38 6.74 -9.46
CA ALA A 571 -11.38 5.70 -9.73
C ALA A 571 -11.89 5.03 -8.46
N TYR A 572 -13.10 4.47 -8.54
CA TYR A 572 -13.62 3.48 -7.60
C TYR A 572 -14.50 2.48 -8.36
N GLU A 573 -14.68 1.29 -7.81
CA GLU A 573 -15.63 0.30 -8.34
C GLU A 573 -16.94 0.38 -7.57
N ARG A 574 -18.05 0.53 -8.29
CA ARG A 574 -19.41 0.38 -7.78
C ARG A 574 -19.93 -1.02 -8.10
N GLU A 575 -19.88 -1.89 -7.12
CA GLU A 575 -20.00 -3.34 -7.21
C GLU A 575 -21.44 -3.91 -7.13
N GLN A 576 -22.41 -3.34 -7.86
CA GLN A 576 -23.80 -3.85 -7.84
C GLN A 576 -23.94 -5.24 -8.47
N LYS A 577 -24.65 -6.16 -7.80
CA LYS A 577 -24.91 -7.48 -8.37
C LYS A 577 -25.85 -7.41 -9.58
N TRP A 578 -25.92 -8.51 -10.32
CA TRP A 578 -26.97 -8.75 -11.32
C TRP A 578 -28.37 -8.44 -10.72
N PRO A 579 -29.24 -7.67 -11.40
CA PRO A 579 -29.16 -7.29 -12.82
C PRO A 579 -28.45 -5.96 -13.12
N PHE A 580 -28.05 -5.15 -12.13
CA PHE A 580 -27.55 -3.80 -12.43
C PHE A 580 -26.06 -3.78 -12.79
N GLY A 581 -25.26 -4.64 -12.17
CA GLY A 581 -23.88 -4.90 -12.55
C GLY A 581 -22.85 -3.87 -12.08
N HIS A 582 -21.59 -4.33 -12.04
CA HIS A 582 -20.46 -3.55 -11.56
C HIS A 582 -20.07 -2.46 -12.56
N ARG A 583 -19.65 -1.30 -12.04
CA ARG A 583 -19.11 -0.19 -12.84
C ARG A 583 -17.87 0.39 -12.19
N ASN A 584 -16.79 0.54 -12.95
CA ASN A 584 -15.70 1.42 -12.53
C ASN A 584 -16.06 2.86 -12.88
N VAL A 585 -16.09 3.73 -11.88
CA VAL A 585 -16.34 5.16 -12.06
C VAL A 585 -14.99 5.86 -12.06
N VAL A 586 -14.67 6.57 -13.14
CA VAL A 586 -13.36 7.18 -13.38
C VAL A 586 -13.54 8.68 -13.61
N PHE A 587 -12.86 9.49 -12.81
CA PHE A 587 -12.87 10.95 -12.89
C PHE A 587 -11.54 11.45 -13.44
N ALA A 588 -11.60 12.44 -14.34
CA ALA A 588 -10.40 13.13 -14.82
C ALA A 588 -9.87 14.19 -13.84
N GLN A 589 -10.64 14.51 -12.79
CA GLN A 589 -10.32 15.56 -11.82
C GLN A 589 -10.56 15.06 -10.39
N ARG A 590 -9.76 15.57 -9.45
CA ARG A 590 -9.93 15.31 -8.03
C ARG A 590 -11.30 15.78 -7.54
N GLY A 591 -11.81 15.11 -6.51
CA GLY A 591 -13.03 15.51 -5.81
C GLY A 591 -14.34 14.97 -6.39
N GLY A 592 -14.28 13.98 -7.30
CA GLY A 592 -15.46 13.24 -7.72
C GLY A 592 -16.24 12.62 -6.54
N PRO A 593 -17.58 12.58 -6.59
CA PRO A 593 -18.39 12.02 -5.51
C PRO A 593 -18.33 10.50 -5.48
N ILE A 594 -18.32 9.91 -4.28
CA ILE A 594 -18.61 8.46 -4.16
C ILE A 594 -20.13 8.28 -4.18
N VAL A 595 -20.62 7.56 -5.20
CA VAL A 595 -22.03 7.19 -5.31
C VAL A 595 -22.23 5.77 -4.79
N TYR A 596 -22.46 5.65 -3.48
CA TYR A 596 -22.76 4.39 -2.81
C TYR A 596 -23.95 3.65 -3.44
N ILE A 597 -23.93 2.32 -3.35
CA ILE A 597 -24.99 1.44 -3.86
C ILE A 597 -26.21 1.55 -2.98
N GLN A 598 -26.04 1.39 -1.66
CA GLN A 598 -27.16 1.38 -0.73
C GLN A 598 -27.65 2.82 -0.52
N ARG A 599 -28.92 3.09 -0.82
CA ARG A 599 -29.53 4.42 -0.66
C ARG A 599 -29.28 4.99 0.74
N LYS A 600 -29.44 4.18 1.78
CA LYS A 600 -29.17 4.58 3.17
C LYS A 600 -27.74 5.07 3.40
N ASN A 601 -26.75 4.48 2.72
CA ASN A 601 -25.34 4.85 2.87
C ASN A 601 -25.09 6.16 2.11
N TYR A 602 -25.67 6.31 0.92
CA TYR A 602 -25.61 7.56 0.15
C TYR A 602 -26.27 8.73 0.88
N LEU A 603 -27.48 8.54 1.43
CA LEU A 603 -28.20 9.55 2.21
C LEU A 603 -27.42 10.00 3.45
N ALA A 604 -26.64 9.11 4.07
CA ALA A 604 -25.78 9.41 5.21
C ALA A 604 -24.41 10.00 4.81
N SER A 605 -24.10 10.06 3.52
CA SER A 605 -22.80 10.49 3.01
C SER A 605 -22.68 12.02 2.94
N PRO A 606 -21.45 12.57 2.93
CA PRO A 606 -21.26 14.00 2.67
C PRO A 606 -21.76 14.43 1.28
N TRP A 607 -21.80 13.52 0.30
CA TRP A 607 -22.19 13.85 -1.07
C TRP A 607 -23.70 14.07 -1.24
N GLN A 608 -24.55 13.52 -0.39
CA GLN A 608 -26.00 13.79 -0.42
C GLN A 608 -26.30 15.29 -0.28
N LYS A 609 -25.47 16.04 0.46
CA LYS A 609 -25.64 17.50 0.63
C LYS A 609 -25.37 18.28 -0.66
N ILE A 610 -24.51 17.74 -1.53
CA ILE A 610 -24.03 18.40 -2.75
C ILE A 610 -24.85 17.91 -3.95
N PHE A 611 -25.08 16.60 -4.03
CA PHE A 611 -25.79 15.92 -5.11
C PHE A 611 -26.93 15.09 -4.53
N PRO A 612 -28.04 15.70 -4.09
CA PRO A 612 -29.10 14.98 -3.40
C PRO A 612 -29.73 13.93 -4.32
N VAL A 613 -29.99 12.74 -3.77
CA VAL A 613 -30.96 11.78 -4.30
C VAL A 613 -32.21 11.78 -3.43
N LYS A 614 -33.31 11.22 -3.94
CA LYS A 614 -34.58 11.11 -3.19
C LYS A 614 -34.42 10.17 -2.00
N GLU A 615 -35.10 10.51 -0.91
CA GLU A 615 -35.15 9.68 0.29
C GLU A 615 -35.98 8.41 0.04
N GLU A 616 -37.11 8.55 -0.67
CA GLU A 616 -37.92 7.42 -1.09
C GLU A 616 -37.36 6.75 -2.35
N GLY A 617 -37.49 5.43 -2.41
CA GLY A 617 -37.08 4.61 -3.55
C GLY A 617 -36.61 3.23 -3.13
N ASP A 618 -36.05 2.49 -4.08
CA ASP A 618 -35.49 1.16 -3.80
C ASP A 618 -34.29 1.26 -2.85
N PRO A 619 -34.02 0.19 -2.05
CA PRO A 619 -32.89 0.17 -1.12
C PRO A 619 -31.54 0.37 -1.79
N GLU A 620 -31.38 -0.06 -3.04
CA GLU A 620 -30.20 0.17 -3.86
C GLU A 620 -30.50 1.25 -4.90
N LEU A 621 -29.56 2.18 -5.11
CA LEU A 621 -29.67 3.17 -6.17
C LEU A 621 -29.61 2.50 -7.53
N HIS A 622 -30.58 2.79 -8.38
CA HIS A 622 -30.61 2.31 -9.76
C HIS A 622 -29.48 2.98 -10.59
N PRO A 623 -28.90 2.35 -11.63
CA PRO A 623 -27.89 2.99 -12.49
C PRO A 623 -28.28 4.37 -13.04
N THR A 624 -29.57 4.63 -13.27
CA THR A 624 -30.06 5.96 -13.68
C THR A 624 -29.87 7.03 -12.61
N GLU A 625 -29.97 6.69 -11.32
CA GLU A 625 -29.69 7.63 -10.22
C GLU A 625 -28.19 7.89 -10.08
N LEU A 626 -27.35 6.89 -10.37
CA LEU A 626 -25.91 7.07 -10.52
C LEU A 626 -25.60 8.07 -11.65
N TRP A 627 -26.16 7.85 -12.84
CA TRP A 627 -25.93 8.74 -13.99
C TRP A 627 -26.43 10.16 -13.73
N ASP A 628 -27.56 10.33 -13.05
CA ASP A 628 -28.07 11.65 -12.66
C ASP A 628 -27.10 12.39 -11.73
N VAL A 629 -26.59 11.72 -10.68
CA VAL A 629 -25.58 12.30 -9.78
C VAL A 629 -24.31 12.68 -10.55
N LEU A 630 -23.80 11.78 -11.39
CA LEU A 630 -22.57 12.01 -12.17
C LEU A 630 -22.74 13.07 -13.26
N THR A 631 -23.93 13.22 -13.82
CA THR A 631 -24.25 14.33 -14.72
C THR A 631 -24.26 15.66 -13.97
N ARG A 632 -24.88 15.71 -12.79
CA ARG A 632 -24.93 16.92 -11.95
C ARG A 632 -23.56 17.32 -11.38
N TYR A 633 -22.63 16.38 -11.26
CA TYR A 633 -21.23 16.67 -10.96
C TYR A 633 -20.60 17.64 -11.99
N GLY A 634 -21.05 17.60 -13.25
CA GLY A 634 -20.76 18.65 -14.24
C GLY A 634 -19.31 18.72 -14.73
N LYS A 635 -18.47 17.74 -14.38
CA LYS A 635 -17.06 17.62 -14.78
C LYS A 635 -16.83 16.26 -15.44
N PRO A 636 -15.73 16.07 -16.20
CA PRO A 636 -15.49 14.83 -16.94
C PRO A 636 -15.43 13.59 -16.03
N VAL A 637 -16.32 12.64 -16.31
CA VAL A 637 -16.44 11.35 -15.62
C VAL A 637 -16.91 10.31 -16.61
N THR A 638 -16.41 9.08 -16.47
CA THR A 638 -16.93 7.91 -17.19
C THR A 638 -17.27 6.80 -16.22
N ALA A 639 -18.35 6.07 -16.49
CA ALA A 639 -18.66 4.79 -15.89
C ALA A 639 -18.38 3.69 -16.90
N ILE A 640 -17.62 2.67 -16.50
CA ILE A 640 -17.24 1.53 -17.33
C ILE A 640 -17.93 0.32 -16.75
N SER A 641 -18.96 -0.18 -17.42
CA SER A 641 -19.61 -1.45 -17.03
C SER A 641 -18.68 -2.62 -17.30
N HIS A 642 -18.63 -3.59 -16.38
CA HIS A 642 -17.69 -4.70 -16.50
C HIS A 642 -18.25 -6.02 -15.99
N THR A 643 -17.60 -7.13 -16.35
CA THR A 643 -18.02 -8.50 -16.01
C THR A 643 -19.44 -8.89 -16.48
N GLY A 644 -19.84 -8.39 -17.66
CA GLY A 644 -21.22 -8.32 -18.13
C GLY A 644 -22.07 -9.59 -18.00
N ALA A 645 -21.55 -10.76 -18.34
CA ALA A 645 -22.31 -12.02 -18.28
C ALA A 645 -22.04 -12.87 -17.01
N THR A 646 -21.87 -12.21 -15.85
CA THR A 646 -21.62 -12.88 -14.56
C THR A 646 -22.63 -12.49 -13.48
N GLY A 647 -22.52 -13.05 -12.26
CA GLY A 647 -23.31 -12.56 -11.11
C GLY A 647 -23.04 -11.10 -10.69
N MET A 648 -22.00 -10.50 -11.26
CA MET A 648 -21.58 -9.12 -11.06
C MET A 648 -21.87 -8.26 -12.30
N GLY A 649 -22.48 -8.84 -13.33
CA GLY A 649 -22.72 -8.18 -14.60
C GLY A 649 -24.08 -7.51 -14.71
N THR A 650 -24.33 -6.92 -15.86
CA THR A 650 -25.51 -6.10 -16.16
C THR A 650 -26.46 -6.87 -17.07
N ASP A 651 -27.74 -6.92 -16.72
CA ASP A 651 -28.81 -7.37 -17.61
C ASP A 651 -29.24 -6.21 -18.48
N TRP A 652 -28.81 -6.18 -19.75
CA TRP A 652 -29.08 -5.04 -20.62
C TRP A 652 -30.58 -4.83 -20.89
N ASP A 653 -31.42 -5.86 -20.70
CA ASP A 653 -32.89 -5.75 -20.81
C ASP A 653 -33.51 -4.94 -19.66
N GLN A 654 -32.82 -4.86 -18.51
CA GLN A 654 -33.26 -4.12 -17.33
C GLN A 654 -32.73 -2.68 -17.31
N ILE A 655 -31.83 -2.35 -18.25
CA ILE A 655 -31.20 -1.04 -18.33
C ILE A 655 -31.96 -0.17 -19.34
N PRO A 656 -32.51 1.00 -18.93
CA PRO A 656 -33.09 1.95 -19.87
C PRO A 656 -32.02 2.51 -20.81
N PRO A 657 -32.37 3.24 -21.87
CA PRO A 657 -31.39 3.85 -22.77
C PRO A 657 -30.27 4.56 -22.00
N ILE A 658 -29.03 4.20 -22.32
CA ILE A 658 -27.85 4.63 -21.57
C ILE A 658 -27.65 6.14 -21.66
N ASP A 659 -27.30 6.76 -20.53
CA ASP A 659 -26.85 8.14 -20.52
C ASP A 659 -25.39 8.24 -20.98
N HIS A 660 -25.20 8.45 -22.29
CA HIS A 660 -23.89 8.55 -22.93
C HIS A 660 -23.06 9.76 -22.49
N ARG A 661 -23.59 10.65 -21.65
CA ARG A 661 -22.77 11.68 -20.98
C ARG A 661 -21.87 11.11 -19.90
N VAL A 662 -22.19 9.91 -19.39
CA VAL A 662 -21.51 9.25 -18.28
C VAL A 662 -21.06 7.84 -18.64
N GLU A 663 -21.88 7.03 -19.31
CA GLU A 663 -21.54 5.63 -19.61
C GLU A 663 -21.43 5.42 -21.12
N ASN A 664 -20.20 5.26 -21.60
CA ASN A 664 -19.87 5.19 -23.02
C ASN A 664 -18.86 4.08 -23.35
N VAL A 665 -18.34 3.34 -22.37
CA VAL A 665 -17.36 2.26 -22.56
C VAL A 665 -17.75 1.03 -21.74
N ILE A 666 -17.46 -0.17 -22.25
CA ILE A 666 -17.71 -1.45 -21.58
C ILE A 666 -16.48 -2.38 -21.65
N GLU A 667 -16.17 -3.05 -20.55
CA GLU A 667 -15.19 -4.14 -20.52
C GLU A 667 -15.77 -5.38 -21.24
N ILE A 668 -15.29 -5.66 -22.45
CA ILE A 668 -15.65 -6.89 -23.18
C ILE A 668 -14.73 -8.07 -22.89
N TYR A 669 -13.62 -7.85 -22.20
CA TYR A 669 -12.68 -8.92 -21.84
C TYR A 669 -12.09 -8.63 -20.47
N GLN A 670 -12.10 -9.64 -19.61
CA GLN A 670 -11.39 -9.57 -18.35
C GLN A 670 -10.35 -10.67 -18.23
N GLY A 671 -9.10 -10.25 -17.97
CA GLY A 671 -7.98 -11.12 -17.62
C GLY A 671 -8.41 -12.23 -16.66
N ALA A 672 -8.97 -11.86 -15.51
CA ALA A 672 -9.33 -12.81 -14.45
C ALA A 672 -10.47 -13.80 -14.76
N ARG A 673 -11.19 -13.64 -15.90
CA ARG A 673 -12.40 -14.41 -16.21
C ARG A 673 -12.44 -14.86 -17.67
N VAL A 674 -13.18 -14.21 -18.56
CA VAL A 674 -13.43 -14.62 -19.94
C VAL A 674 -13.72 -13.40 -20.84
N SER A 675 -13.98 -13.61 -22.13
CA SER A 675 -14.53 -12.58 -23.02
C SER A 675 -16.05 -12.50 -22.85
N TYR A 676 -16.58 -11.29 -22.69
CA TYR A 676 -18.00 -10.91 -22.64
C TYR A 676 -18.47 -10.24 -23.94
N GLU A 677 -17.63 -10.21 -24.96
CA GLU A 677 -17.96 -9.65 -26.28
C GLU A 677 -19.24 -10.28 -26.84
N GLY A 678 -19.34 -11.60 -26.79
CA GLY A 678 -20.47 -12.31 -27.35
C GLY A 678 -20.35 -13.83 -27.35
N LEU A 679 -21.42 -14.48 -27.79
CA LEU A 679 -21.37 -15.92 -28.06
C LEU A 679 -20.46 -16.17 -29.25
N ASN A 680 -19.73 -17.28 -29.20
CA ASN A 680 -18.73 -17.70 -30.18
C ASN A 680 -17.43 -16.90 -30.21
N ALA A 681 -17.26 -15.89 -29.35
CA ALA A 681 -15.97 -15.23 -29.16
C ALA A 681 -14.90 -16.24 -28.67
N PRO A 682 -13.63 -16.08 -29.06
CA PRO A 682 -12.57 -17.00 -28.65
C PRO A 682 -12.34 -16.93 -27.14
N GLN A 683 -12.03 -18.07 -26.53
CA GLN A 683 -11.64 -18.09 -25.13
C GLN A 683 -10.24 -17.44 -24.93
N PRO A 684 -10.09 -16.47 -24.03
CA PRO A 684 -8.79 -15.91 -23.71
C PRO A 684 -8.04 -16.84 -22.75
N THR A 685 -6.83 -17.25 -23.13
CA THR A 685 -5.96 -18.13 -22.31
C THR A 685 -4.70 -17.42 -21.80
N VAL A 686 -4.44 -16.18 -22.21
CA VAL A 686 -3.26 -15.41 -21.79
C VAL A 686 -3.21 -15.32 -20.26
N GLY A 687 -2.02 -15.56 -19.69
CA GLY A 687 -1.78 -15.63 -18.25
C GLY A 687 -2.37 -16.85 -17.51
N MET A 688 -3.03 -17.79 -18.21
CA MET A 688 -3.47 -19.05 -17.59
C MET A 688 -2.30 -20.01 -17.41
N ARG A 689 -2.31 -20.76 -16.32
CA ARG A 689 -1.35 -21.83 -16.05
C ARG A 689 -1.92 -23.21 -16.38
N GLU A 690 -1.04 -24.16 -16.67
CA GLU A 690 -1.42 -25.54 -16.95
C GLU A 690 -2.29 -26.12 -15.81
N GLY A 691 -3.43 -26.71 -16.19
CA GLY A 691 -4.41 -27.27 -15.24
C GLY A 691 -5.25 -26.24 -14.47
N GLN A 692 -5.05 -24.93 -14.68
CA GLN A 692 -5.86 -23.90 -14.03
C GLN A 692 -7.27 -23.85 -14.65
N PRO A 693 -8.35 -23.98 -13.86
CA PRO A 693 -9.71 -23.85 -14.37
C PRO A 693 -10.08 -22.38 -14.64
N TYR A 694 -11.17 -22.16 -15.36
CA TYR A 694 -11.82 -20.84 -15.40
C TYR A 694 -12.29 -20.39 -14.01
N ASN A 695 -12.21 -19.09 -13.74
CA ASN A 695 -12.53 -18.50 -12.44
C ASN A 695 -14.01 -18.72 -12.06
N HIS A 696 -14.25 -18.94 -10.76
CA HIS A 696 -15.50 -19.38 -10.14
C HIS A 696 -16.71 -18.44 -10.24
N ALA A 697 -16.53 -17.21 -10.71
CA ALA A 697 -17.62 -16.23 -10.82
C ALA A 697 -18.18 -16.11 -12.25
N SER A 698 -17.50 -16.69 -13.24
CA SER A 698 -18.09 -16.92 -14.56
C SER A 698 -19.03 -18.12 -14.49
N THR A 699 -20.12 -18.08 -15.26
CA THR A 699 -21.00 -19.25 -15.47
C THR A 699 -20.38 -20.26 -16.43
N VAL A 700 -19.25 -19.92 -17.08
CA VAL A 700 -18.46 -20.82 -17.92
C VAL A 700 -17.64 -21.77 -17.05
N VAL A 701 -17.91 -23.08 -17.15
CA VAL A 701 -17.28 -24.14 -16.35
C VAL A 701 -16.36 -24.99 -17.24
N GLY A 702 -15.13 -25.27 -16.78
CA GLY A 702 -14.21 -26.21 -17.44
C GLY A 702 -12.73 -25.80 -17.35
N THR A 703 -11.87 -26.61 -17.97
CA THR A 703 -10.47 -26.29 -18.22
C THR A 703 -10.37 -25.58 -19.59
N PRO A 704 -9.61 -24.49 -19.72
CA PRO A 704 -9.40 -23.82 -21.00
C PRO A 704 -8.85 -24.76 -22.08
N VAL A 705 -9.43 -24.72 -23.28
CA VAL A 705 -8.85 -25.29 -24.50
C VAL A 705 -8.57 -24.17 -25.52
N VAL A 706 -7.30 -23.83 -25.73
CA VAL A 706 -6.88 -22.71 -26.60
C VAL A 706 -7.65 -22.71 -27.92
N GLY A 707 -8.25 -21.56 -28.25
CA GLY A 707 -9.03 -21.38 -29.48
C GLY A 707 -10.48 -21.87 -29.43
N GLN A 708 -10.96 -22.49 -28.35
CA GLN A 708 -12.37 -22.86 -28.26
C GLN A 708 -13.31 -21.65 -28.07
N PRO A 709 -14.43 -21.58 -28.81
CA PRO A 709 -15.40 -20.52 -28.65
C PRO A 709 -16.22 -20.66 -27.36
N ILE A 710 -16.61 -19.53 -26.77
CA ILE A 710 -17.54 -19.51 -25.64
C ILE A 710 -18.96 -19.73 -26.16
N ARG A 711 -19.63 -20.80 -25.71
CA ARG A 711 -20.94 -21.21 -26.25
C ARG A 711 -22.15 -20.74 -25.45
N SER A 712 -22.00 -20.44 -24.16
CA SER A 712 -23.12 -20.06 -23.30
C SER A 712 -22.61 -19.42 -22.01
N PHE A 713 -23.38 -18.44 -21.52
CA PHE A 713 -23.28 -17.88 -20.17
C PHE A 713 -24.50 -18.24 -19.31
N THR A 714 -25.14 -19.37 -19.60
CA THR A 714 -26.39 -19.82 -19.00
C THR A 714 -27.50 -18.77 -19.17
N GLU A 715 -28.20 -18.40 -18.11
CA GLU A 715 -29.27 -17.40 -18.10
C GLU A 715 -28.77 -15.95 -18.25
N LYS A 716 -27.46 -15.71 -18.37
CA LYS A 716 -26.86 -14.35 -18.36
C LYS A 716 -26.34 -13.89 -19.73
N ASN A 717 -26.79 -14.50 -20.82
CA ASN A 717 -26.45 -14.06 -22.17
C ASN A 717 -26.87 -12.60 -22.42
N ASN A 718 -27.91 -12.11 -21.72
CA ASN A 718 -28.35 -10.72 -21.78
C ASN A 718 -27.32 -9.70 -21.26
N GLY A 719 -26.22 -10.15 -20.66
CA GLY A 719 -25.12 -9.26 -20.26
C GLY A 719 -23.97 -9.16 -21.25
N LEU A 720 -24.07 -9.81 -22.40
CA LEU A 720 -23.06 -9.75 -23.46
C LEU A 720 -23.11 -8.42 -24.22
N TYR A 721 -21.96 -7.96 -24.70
CA TYR A 721 -21.87 -6.72 -25.48
C TYR A 721 -22.67 -6.80 -26.79
N GLN A 722 -22.62 -7.94 -27.49
CA GLN A 722 -23.46 -8.18 -28.67
C GLN A 722 -24.95 -7.97 -28.39
N HIS A 723 -25.46 -8.47 -27.25
CA HIS A 723 -26.85 -8.26 -26.86
C HIS A 723 -27.15 -6.79 -26.59
N ALA A 724 -26.25 -6.08 -25.92
CA ALA A 724 -26.36 -4.63 -25.70
C ALA A 724 -26.52 -3.87 -27.04
N LEU A 725 -25.69 -4.21 -28.04
CA LEU A 725 -25.76 -3.62 -29.38
C LEU A 725 -27.08 -3.95 -30.09
N GLU A 726 -27.54 -5.20 -30.01
CA GLU A 726 -28.80 -5.67 -30.63
C GLU A 726 -30.01 -4.87 -30.15
N ILE A 727 -30.05 -4.52 -28.86
CA ILE A 727 -31.15 -3.76 -28.27
C ILE A 727 -30.92 -2.23 -28.28
N GLY A 728 -29.83 -1.76 -28.91
CA GLY A 728 -29.59 -0.35 -29.20
C GLY A 728 -28.67 0.40 -28.22
N HIS A 729 -28.05 -0.28 -27.26
CA HIS A 729 -27.05 0.30 -26.36
C HIS A 729 -25.68 0.39 -27.06
N LYS A 730 -25.36 1.56 -27.60
CA LYS A 730 -24.13 1.80 -28.38
C LYS A 730 -22.97 2.23 -27.48
N LEU A 731 -22.36 1.28 -26.78
CA LEU A 731 -21.15 1.50 -25.98
C LEU A 731 -19.89 1.29 -26.83
N GLY A 732 -18.86 2.10 -26.58
CA GLY A 732 -17.50 1.84 -27.02
C GLY A 732 -16.87 0.70 -26.22
N VAL A 733 -15.76 0.17 -26.72
CA VAL A 733 -15.02 -0.95 -26.14
C VAL A 733 -13.69 -0.48 -25.58
#